data_AF-A0A1F8ECU2-F1
#
_entry.id   AF-A0A1F8ECU2-F1
#
_cell.length_a   1.000
_cell.length_b   1.000
_cell.length_c   1.000
_cell.angle_alpha   90.00
_cell.angle_beta   90.00
_cell.angle_gamma   90.00
#
_symmetry.space_group_name_H-M   'P 1'
#
loop_
_entity.id
_entity.type
_entity.pdbx_description
1 polymer ?
#
loop_
_entity_poly.entity_id
_entity_poly.type
_entity_poly.pdbx_seq_one_letter_code
_entity_poly.pdbx_strand_id
1 'polypeptide(L)'
;MENPEFLNKKYPDLPGSKPVERAVQKKLREGEKGPTSNIERTDIYLTRLEKFFSAKEKRHIDTPRGPVESESGFERLKRRILDQYVTKYEEIPESYWHFLEKIMRERGQGGDWDRATPEQKEQMKQENANAVLADQRDSLEEWIDYFALPDSNYIPRELKYWIFRNILNLKEFAKVKIKKPDGTEEERIEFNKRSRGTVAKYPDLNQEALNYIIDSVKNKLAGQNMEFGYDIPAEAQQRFRELLSKEDFSKLYAWANEYMNPIPKHLLPVTDGEWVKYTQGSDPQELVKTIRGRGTGWCIAGETTCEKYLQGGDIYVYYSVDDNDQPTLPRLAIRFEGDRIAENPRGIAYKQNIDPYMPPILEEKLEGIGSVGKQYQKMAVDMEHLTAVDNKAKNGESLNKEDLTFLYEIESKIEGFGYLRDPRIQELRKNRNQEHDMLTIFDCTPEQVAKSIDEINENARVYVGNWDVEVHQKIRDYPQIKHLFESFPEKKILKLTLETDPQVNSPESAEEALDSRNIYLTDWSRDILKKTEFSQERQKYELARFTVEQLGFPNGATTQEIYDKAKKLGIGLCPAEVGPHLRLKYPGGEWMLIAMKQITDRSGDPDVFDLGSLGVRLELRSSGARPGRRWGGGSEFVFLSASET
;
A
#
# COMPACT_ATOMS: atom_id res chain seq x y z
N MET A 1 -3.81 49.19 5.72
CA MET A 1 -3.92 49.73 4.35
C MET A 1 -5.18 49.15 3.75
N GLU A 2 -6.24 49.94 3.63
CA GLU A 2 -7.42 49.57 2.83
C GLU A 2 -7.12 50.02 1.39
N ASN A 3 -6.96 49.08 0.46
CA ASN A 3 -6.72 49.40 -0.95
C ASN A 3 -7.67 48.60 -1.85
N PRO A 4 -8.97 48.94 -1.85
CA PRO A 4 -9.98 48.28 -2.69
C PRO A 4 -9.73 48.43 -4.20
N GLU A 5 -8.86 49.36 -4.63
CA GLU A 5 -8.43 49.46 -6.03
C GLU A 5 -7.65 48.23 -6.50
N PHE A 6 -6.87 47.60 -5.60
CA PHE A 6 -6.14 46.36 -5.89
C PHE A 6 -7.06 45.27 -6.46
N LEU A 7 -8.20 45.02 -5.81
CA LEU A 7 -9.14 44.00 -6.25
C LEU A 7 -9.85 44.36 -7.54
N ASN A 8 -10.22 45.63 -7.74
CA ASN A 8 -10.88 46.06 -8.97
C ASN A 8 -9.95 46.00 -10.19
N LYS A 9 -8.65 46.27 -10.00
CA LYS A 9 -7.64 46.11 -11.04
C LYS A 9 -7.41 44.63 -11.36
N LYS A 10 -7.36 43.77 -10.33
CA LYS A 10 -7.13 42.33 -10.49
C LYS A 10 -8.35 41.60 -11.07
N TYR A 11 -9.55 42.03 -10.68
CA TYR A 11 -10.83 41.42 -11.00
C TYR A 11 -11.84 42.49 -11.47
N PRO A 12 -11.75 42.93 -12.74
CA PRO A 12 -12.67 43.94 -13.28
C PRO A 12 -14.14 43.51 -13.26
N ASP A 13 -14.41 42.21 -13.18
CA ASP A 13 -15.74 41.60 -13.08
C ASP A 13 -16.35 41.71 -11.68
N LEU A 14 -15.53 41.87 -10.63
CA LEU A 14 -15.98 41.81 -9.24
C LEU A 14 -17.09 42.82 -8.90
N PRO A 15 -17.00 44.11 -9.26
CA PRO A 15 -18.04 45.10 -8.94
C PRO A 15 -19.42 44.78 -9.53
N GLY A 16 -19.46 44.02 -10.62
CA GLY A 16 -20.69 43.56 -11.30
C GLY A 16 -21.13 42.15 -10.90
N SER A 17 -20.43 41.49 -9.99
CA SER A 17 -20.76 40.12 -9.60
C SER A 17 -22.07 40.06 -8.78
N LYS A 18 -22.81 38.96 -8.94
CA LYS A 18 -24.07 38.73 -8.18
C LYS A 18 -23.93 38.92 -6.66
N PRO A 19 -22.84 38.48 -5.99
CA PRO A 19 -22.66 38.72 -4.56
C PRO A 19 -22.55 40.22 -4.21
N VAL A 20 -21.84 41.00 -5.03
CA VAL A 20 -21.69 42.46 -4.87
C VAL A 20 -23.03 43.16 -5.10
N GLU A 21 -23.74 42.83 -6.18
CA GLU A 21 -25.06 43.38 -6.47
C GLU A 21 -26.05 43.13 -5.32
N ARG A 22 -26.05 41.92 -4.75
CA ARG A 22 -26.88 41.57 -3.59
C ARG A 22 -26.51 42.38 -2.34
N ALA A 23 -25.23 42.73 -2.16
CA ALA A 23 -24.80 43.58 -1.05
C ALA A 23 -25.26 45.02 -1.24
N VAL A 24 -25.12 45.57 -2.45
CA VAL A 24 -25.60 46.91 -2.81
C VAL A 24 -27.13 47.01 -2.68
N GLN A 25 -27.89 46.05 -3.22
CA GLN A 25 -29.35 46.03 -3.08
C GLN A 25 -29.80 45.97 -1.62
N LYS A 26 -29.06 45.26 -0.76
CA LYS A 26 -29.37 45.21 0.68
C LYS A 26 -29.17 46.59 1.31
N LYS A 27 -28.03 47.25 1.06
CA LYS A 27 -27.72 48.60 1.54
C LYS A 27 -28.79 49.61 1.12
N LEU A 28 -29.24 49.56 -0.13
CA LEU A 28 -30.32 50.41 -0.65
C LEU A 28 -31.67 50.14 0.05
N ARG A 29 -32.01 48.88 0.32
CA ARG A 29 -33.24 48.53 1.07
C ARG A 29 -33.20 49.02 2.52
N GLU A 30 -32.00 49.16 3.09
CA GLU A 30 -31.78 49.71 4.44
C GLU A 30 -31.81 51.25 4.46
N GLY A 31 -32.09 51.90 3.32
CA GLY A 31 -32.25 53.35 3.22
C GLY A 31 -30.94 54.14 3.08
N GLU A 32 -29.81 53.43 2.92
CA GLU A 32 -28.49 54.06 2.74
C GLU A 32 -28.25 54.52 1.29
N LYS A 33 -27.32 55.48 1.10
CA LYS A 33 -26.94 55.98 -0.23
C LYS A 33 -26.33 54.87 -1.09
N GLY A 34 -26.69 54.88 -2.38
CA GLY A 34 -26.14 53.96 -3.38
C GLY A 34 -24.68 54.28 -3.74
N PRO A 35 -23.93 53.30 -4.24
CA PRO A 35 -22.52 53.48 -4.56
C PRO A 35 -22.33 54.35 -5.80
N THR A 36 -21.29 55.20 -5.76
CA THR A 36 -20.92 56.15 -6.82
C THR A 36 -19.76 55.67 -7.69
N SER A 37 -19.07 54.59 -7.28
CA SER A 37 -17.94 54.02 -8.02
C SER A 37 -17.87 52.50 -7.89
N ASN A 38 -17.10 51.86 -8.78
CA ASN A 38 -16.81 50.42 -8.69
C ASN A 38 -16.05 50.06 -7.40
N ILE A 39 -15.23 50.98 -6.88
CA ILE A 39 -14.49 50.80 -5.62
C ILE A 39 -15.48 50.70 -4.46
N GLU A 40 -16.43 51.62 -4.40
CA GLU A 40 -17.46 51.64 -3.36
C GLU A 40 -18.36 50.40 -3.42
N ARG A 41 -18.67 49.89 -4.62
CA ARG A 41 -19.42 48.63 -4.78
C ARG A 41 -18.69 47.44 -4.15
N THR A 42 -17.41 47.31 -4.44
CA THR A 42 -16.56 46.24 -3.88
C THR A 42 -16.44 46.38 -2.36
N ASP A 43 -16.21 47.60 -1.86
CA ASP A 43 -16.08 47.87 -0.43
C ASP A 43 -17.35 47.51 0.37
N ILE A 44 -18.54 47.84 -0.17
CA ILE A 44 -19.84 47.44 0.42
C ILE A 44 -19.93 45.92 0.60
N TYR A 45 -19.42 45.16 -0.38
CA TYR A 45 -19.43 43.70 -0.33
C TYR A 45 -18.41 43.15 0.68
N LEU A 46 -17.19 43.67 0.70
CA LEU A 46 -16.16 43.23 1.65
C LEU A 46 -16.57 43.54 3.10
N THR A 47 -17.10 44.75 3.36
CA THR A 47 -17.65 45.12 4.67
C THR A 47 -18.75 44.15 5.11
N ARG A 48 -19.60 43.72 4.17
CA ARG A 48 -20.65 42.74 4.45
C ARG A 48 -20.06 41.36 4.77
N LEU A 49 -19.00 40.93 4.10
CA LEU A 49 -18.29 39.69 4.40
C LEU A 49 -17.65 39.75 5.79
N GLU A 50 -16.96 40.83 6.14
CA GLU A 50 -16.36 41.01 7.48
C GLU A 50 -17.41 40.90 8.59
N LYS A 51 -18.59 41.52 8.41
CA LYS A 51 -19.72 41.37 9.35
C LYS A 51 -20.17 39.92 9.51
N PHE A 52 -20.04 39.07 8.50
CA PHE A 52 -20.35 37.64 8.64
C PHE A 52 -19.26 36.91 9.46
N PHE A 53 -17.98 37.22 9.23
CA PHE A 53 -16.87 36.64 9.99
C PHE A 53 -16.87 37.08 11.47
N SER A 54 -17.33 38.30 11.77
CA SER A 54 -17.42 38.82 13.14
C SER A 54 -18.70 38.43 13.89
N ALA A 55 -19.76 37.99 13.20
CA ALA A 55 -21.05 37.63 13.78
C ALA A 55 -21.05 36.18 14.32
N LYS A 56 -20.24 35.92 15.36
CA LYS A 56 -20.16 34.61 16.04
C LYS A 56 -21.31 34.37 17.05
N GLU A 57 -22.08 35.39 17.40
CA GLU A 57 -23.18 35.26 18.36
C GLU A 57 -24.38 34.47 17.80
N LYS A 58 -24.78 33.42 18.52
CA LYS A 58 -26.05 32.71 18.34
C LYS A 58 -27.19 33.65 18.73
N ARG A 59 -28.27 33.70 17.94
CA ARG A 59 -29.51 34.37 18.37
C ARG A 59 -30.40 33.35 19.06
N HIS A 60 -30.91 33.67 20.24
CA HIS A 60 -32.02 32.93 20.83
C HIS A 60 -33.32 33.33 20.13
N ILE A 61 -34.01 32.36 19.54
CA ILE A 61 -35.33 32.56 18.97
C ILE A 61 -36.32 31.91 19.95
N ASP A 62 -37.11 32.72 20.63
CA ASP A 62 -38.24 32.22 21.41
C ASP A 62 -39.31 31.69 20.44
N THR A 63 -39.55 30.38 20.50
CA THR A 63 -40.67 29.75 19.80
C THR A 63 -41.72 29.28 20.80
N PRO A 64 -42.99 29.05 20.36
CA PRO A 64 -44.03 28.49 21.22
C PRO A 64 -43.70 27.10 21.81
N ARG A 65 -42.63 26.46 21.34
CA ARG A 65 -42.13 25.15 21.80
C ARG A 65 -40.83 25.23 22.63
N GLY A 66 -40.38 26.45 22.97
CA GLY A 66 -39.15 26.71 23.72
C GLY A 66 -38.11 27.51 22.92
N PRO A 67 -37.02 27.96 23.56
CA PRO A 67 -35.94 28.68 22.90
C PRO A 67 -35.19 27.75 21.94
N VAL A 68 -35.10 28.16 20.67
CA VAL A 68 -34.30 27.47 19.64
C VAL A 68 -33.06 28.31 19.35
N GLU A 69 -31.88 27.71 19.44
CA GLU A 69 -30.64 28.37 19.06
C GLU A 69 -30.57 28.53 17.54
N SER A 70 -30.45 29.77 17.05
CA SER A 70 -30.22 30.02 15.63
C SER A 70 -28.73 29.92 15.31
N GLU A 71 -28.39 29.18 14.25
CA GLU A 71 -27.06 29.16 13.65
C GLU A 71 -26.52 30.59 13.39
N SER A 72 -25.24 30.82 13.67
CA SER A 72 -24.60 32.12 13.49
C SER A 72 -24.56 32.54 12.02
N GLY A 73 -24.30 33.83 11.76
CA GLY A 73 -24.14 34.33 10.39
C GLY A 73 -22.97 33.68 9.67
N PHE A 74 -21.90 33.41 10.40
CA PHE A 74 -20.68 32.75 9.93
C PHE A 74 -20.93 31.29 9.54
N GLU A 75 -21.55 30.49 10.41
CA GLU A 75 -21.78 29.06 10.14
C GLU A 75 -22.67 28.83 8.92
N ARG A 76 -23.70 29.69 8.73
CA ARG A 76 -24.51 29.67 7.50
C ARG A 76 -23.71 29.99 6.24
N LEU A 77 -22.73 30.89 6.32
CA LEU A 77 -21.87 31.24 5.19
C LEU A 77 -20.89 30.10 4.91
N LYS A 78 -20.25 29.57 5.95
CA LYS A 78 -19.35 28.42 5.90
C LYS A 78 -20.02 27.24 5.20
N ARG A 79 -21.19 26.80 5.67
CA ARG A 79 -21.95 25.71 5.05
C ARG A 79 -22.22 25.96 3.57
N ARG A 80 -22.65 27.17 3.18
CA ARG A 80 -22.91 27.50 1.76
C ARG A 80 -21.65 27.45 0.90
N ILE A 81 -20.50 27.84 1.44
CA ILE A 81 -19.22 27.74 0.72
C ILE A 81 -18.87 26.26 0.55
N LEU A 82 -18.91 25.48 1.63
CA LEU A 82 -18.60 24.04 1.57
C LEU A 82 -19.54 23.31 0.61
N ASP A 83 -20.86 23.54 0.69
CA ASP A 83 -21.87 22.93 -0.21
C ASP A 83 -21.65 23.29 -1.69
N GLN A 84 -21.05 24.45 -1.98
CA GLN A 84 -20.80 24.92 -3.34
C GLN A 84 -19.48 24.38 -3.90
N TYR A 85 -18.45 24.19 -3.07
CA TYR A 85 -17.08 23.94 -3.50
C TYR A 85 -16.56 22.55 -3.15
N VAL A 86 -17.22 21.80 -2.28
CA VAL A 86 -16.96 20.37 -2.09
C VAL A 86 -17.69 19.60 -3.17
N THR A 87 -16.96 18.71 -3.84
CA THR A 87 -17.47 17.85 -4.91
C THR A 87 -18.53 16.90 -4.35
N LYS A 88 -19.57 16.62 -5.15
CA LYS A 88 -20.59 15.62 -4.80
C LYS A 88 -20.23 14.25 -5.38
N TYR A 89 -20.74 13.19 -4.76
CA TYR A 89 -20.48 11.81 -5.19
C TYR A 89 -20.80 11.60 -6.68
N GLU A 90 -21.94 12.12 -7.15
CA GLU A 90 -22.42 11.97 -8.52
C GLU A 90 -21.62 12.81 -9.54
N GLU A 91 -20.78 13.72 -9.06
CA GLU A 91 -19.92 14.57 -9.90
C GLU A 91 -18.51 13.98 -10.08
N ILE A 92 -18.15 12.92 -9.33
CA ILE A 92 -16.86 12.27 -9.44
C ILE A 92 -16.74 11.60 -10.82
N PRO A 93 -15.71 11.92 -11.62
CA PRO A 93 -15.59 11.39 -12.97
C PRO A 93 -15.20 9.91 -12.97
N GLU A 94 -15.69 9.14 -13.95
CA GLU A 94 -15.31 7.73 -14.14
C GLU A 94 -13.80 7.50 -14.25
N SER A 95 -13.05 8.47 -14.76
CA SER A 95 -11.58 8.41 -14.82
C SER A 95 -10.93 8.30 -13.44
N TYR A 96 -11.54 8.84 -12.38
CA TYR A 96 -11.07 8.66 -11.00
C TYR A 96 -11.27 7.22 -10.54
N TRP A 97 -12.43 6.62 -10.82
CA TRP A 97 -12.71 5.23 -10.47
C TRP A 97 -11.80 4.25 -11.19
N HIS A 98 -11.55 4.47 -12.49
CA HIS A 98 -10.59 3.68 -13.25
C HIS A 98 -9.15 3.85 -12.73
N PHE A 99 -8.79 5.05 -12.27
CA PHE A 99 -7.49 5.27 -11.65
C PHE A 99 -7.34 4.46 -10.35
N LEU A 100 -8.37 4.45 -9.49
CA LEU A 100 -8.36 3.64 -8.27
C LEU A 100 -8.31 2.14 -8.56
N GLU A 101 -9.11 1.67 -9.51
CA GLU A 101 -9.08 0.27 -9.97
C GLU A 101 -7.68 -0.12 -10.47
N LYS A 102 -7.02 0.76 -11.24
CA LYS A 102 -5.65 0.55 -11.68
C LYS A 102 -4.68 0.44 -10.49
N ILE A 103 -4.76 1.34 -9.51
CA ILE A 103 -3.91 1.30 -8.30
C ILE A 103 -4.14 0.00 -7.51
N MET A 104 -5.39 -0.42 -7.35
CA MET A 104 -5.74 -1.68 -6.68
C MET A 104 -5.15 -2.88 -7.42
N ARG A 105 -5.27 -2.93 -8.76
CA ARG A 105 -4.64 -3.98 -9.57
C ARG A 105 -3.13 -3.98 -9.41
N GLU A 106 -2.47 -2.82 -9.50
CA GLU A 106 -1.02 -2.70 -9.32
C GLU A 106 -0.55 -3.16 -7.94
N ARG A 107 -1.38 -3.00 -6.90
CA ARG A 107 -1.14 -3.50 -5.53
C ARG A 107 -1.54 -4.98 -5.33
N GLY A 108 -1.96 -5.71 -6.37
CA GLY A 108 -2.36 -7.11 -6.23
C GLY A 108 -3.73 -7.32 -5.59
N GLN A 109 -4.54 -6.27 -5.47
CA GLN A 109 -5.92 -6.32 -4.98
C GLN A 109 -6.93 -6.54 -6.13
N GLY A 110 -6.45 -6.75 -7.35
CA GLY A 110 -7.30 -6.95 -8.54
C GLY A 110 -8.23 -8.16 -8.41
N GLY A 111 -7.77 -9.25 -7.77
CA GLY A 111 -8.59 -10.46 -7.58
C GLY A 111 -9.78 -10.22 -6.67
N ASP A 112 -9.58 -9.46 -5.58
CA ASP A 112 -10.63 -9.07 -4.65
C ASP A 112 -11.68 -8.19 -5.35
N TRP A 113 -11.21 -7.23 -6.15
CA TRP A 113 -12.07 -6.39 -6.96
C TRP A 113 -12.86 -7.20 -8.00
N ASP A 114 -12.22 -8.10 -8.74
CA ASP A 114 -12.87 -8.86 -9.82
C ASP A 114 -13.95 -9.82 -9.26
N ARG A 115 -13.78 -10.33 -8.03
CA ARG A 115 -14.76 -11.20 -7.36
C ARG A 115 -15.90 -10.44 -6.68
N ALA A 116 -15.71 -9.16 -6.35
CA ALA A 116 -16.72 -8.36 -5.66
C ALA A 116 -18.00 -8.19 -6.50
N THR A 117 -19.17 -8.24 -5.85
CA THR A 117 -20.46 -7.98 -6.53
C THR A 117 -20.59 -6.50 -6.93
N PRO A 118 -21.48 -6.14 -7.87
CA PRO A 118 -21.73 -4.74 -8.19
C PRO A 118 -22.06 -3.88 -6.97
N GLU A 119 -22.83 -4.41 -6.02
CA GLU A 119 -23.18 -3.72 -4.77
C GLU A 119 -21.96 -3.50 -3.88
N GLN A 120 -21.08 -4.51 -3.76
CA GLN A 120 -19.84 -4.37 -2.98
C GLN A 120 -18.88 -3.35 -3.61
N LYS A 121 -18.75 -3.36 -4.95
CA LYS A 121 -17.95 -2.35 -5.66
C LYS A 121 -18.48 -0.95 -5.44
N GLU A 122 -19.80 -0.79 -5.52
CA GLU A 122 -20.45 0.50 -5.26
C GLU A 122 -20.26 0.95 -3.81
N GLN A 123 -20.38 0.04 -2.83
CA GLN A 123 -20.08 0.34 -1.44
C GLN A 123 -18.62 0.81 -1.25
N MET A 124 -17.64 0.11 -1.85
CA MET A 124 -16.23 0.51 -1.78
C MET A 124 -16.00 1.89 -2.41
N LYS A 125 -16.66 2.19 -3.54
CA LYS A 125 -16.61 3.53 -4.16
C LYS A 125 -17.20 4.60 -3.24
N GLN A 126 -18.36 4.34 -2.63
CA GLN A 126 -19.00 5.27 -1.69
C GLN A 126 -18.14 5.50 -0.45
N GLU A 127 -17.57 4.45 0.15
CA GLU A 127 -16.67 4.57 1.28
C GLU A 127 -15.40 5.34 0.94
N ASN A 128 -14.82 5.11 -0.25
CA ASN A 128 -13.67 5.87 -0.72
C ASN A 128 -14.04 7.34 -0.95
N ALA A 129 -15.16 7.61 -1.65
CA ALA A 129 -15.66 8.96 -1.88
C ALA A 129 -15.90 9.71 -0.57
N ASN A 130 -16.56 9.09 0.40
CA ASN A 130 -16.85 9.70 1.69
C ASN A 130 -15.57 10.17 2.37
N ALA A 131 -14.51 9.35 2.37
CA ALA A 131 -13.22 9.72 2.96
C ALA A 131 -12.56 10.89 2.20
N VAL A 132 -12.43 10.80 0.88
CA VAL A 132 -11.72 11.85 0.11
C VAL A 132 -12.50 13.16 0.01
N LEU A 133 -13.84 13.10 0.01
CA LEU A 133 -14.69 14.29 0.01
C LEU A 133 -14.75 14.95 1.40
N ALA A 134 -14.67 14.17 2.49
CA ALA A 134 -14.47 14.70 3.83
C ALA A 134 -13.11 15.41 3.94
N ASP A 135 -12.01 14.78 3.51
CA ASP A 135 -10.69 15.41 3.50
C ASP A 135 -10.67 16.70 2.64
N GLN A 136 -11.36 16.69 1.50
CA GLN A 136 -11.55 17.88 0.69
C GLN A 136 -12.35 18.98 1.41
N ARG A 137 -13.39 18.60 2.15
CA ARG A 137 -14.17 19.53 2.97
C ARG A 137 -13.31 20.15 4.07
N ASP A 138 -12.60 19.32 4.83
CA ASP A 138 -11.79 19.75 5.97
C ASP A 138 -10.68 20.69 5.53
N SER A 139 -9.99 20.37 4.43
CA SER A 139 -8.96 21.25 3.86
C SER A 139 -9.49 22.61 3.42
N LEU A 140 -10.77 22.73 3.02
CA LEU A 140 -11.38 24.04 2.72
C LEU A 140 -11.86 24.76 3.99
N GLU A 141 -12.46 24.00 4.91
CA GLU A 141 -12.97 24.50 6.18
C GLU A 141 -11.86 25.16 7.00
N GLU A 142 -10.65 24.59 6.99
CA GLU A 142 -9.45 25.17 7.61
C GLU A 142 -9.18 26.61 7.15
N TRP A 143 -9.25 26.87 5.84
CA TRP A 143 -9.08 28.24 5.32
C TRP A 143 -10.21 29.18 5.75
N ILE A 144 -11.44 28.69 5.76
CA ILE A 144 -12.62 29.49 6.15
C ILE A 144 -12.50 29.89 7.63
N ASP A 145 -12.14 28.92 8.47
CA ASP A 145 -11.99 29.12 9.91
C ASP A 145 -10.81 30.01 10.23
N TYR A 146 -9.65 29.79 9.60
CA TYR A 146 -8.46 30.65 9.78
C TYR A 146 -8.78 32.12 9.52
N PHE A 147 -9.45 32.45 8.41
CA PHE A 147 -9.81 33.83 8.11
C PHE A 147 -10.86 34.44 9.04
N ALA A 148 -11.56 33.61 9.83
CA ALA A 148 -12.49 34.01 10.88
C ALA A 148 -11.85 34.10 12.28
N LEU A 149 -10.60 33.69 12.44
CA LEU A 149 -9.87 33.82 13.69
C LEU A 149 -9.35 35.26 13.88
N PRO A 150 -9.35 35.78 15.13
CA PRO A 150 -8.72 37.06 15.46
C PRO A 150 -7.25 37.14 15.00
N ASP A 151 -6.55 36.02 15.02
CA ASP A 151 -5.14 35.91 14.64
C ASP A 151 -4.90 36.21 13.17
N SER A 152 -5.94 36.20 12.33
CA SER A 152 -5.85 36.60 10.92
C SER A 152 -6.16 38.10 10.69
N ASN A 153 -6.37 38.90 11.74
CA ASN A 153 -6.73 40.32 11.61
C ASN A 153 -5.59 41.20 11.07
N TYR A 154 -4.35 40.72 11.11
CA TYR A 154 -3.22 41.41 10.46
C TYR A 154 -3.34 41.42 8.92
N ILE A 155 -4.20 40.54 8.35
CA ILE A 155 -4.45 40.43 6.91
C ILE A 155 -5.56 41.43 6.50
N PRO A 156 -5.29 42.39 5.60
CA PRO A 156 -6.32 43.24 5.03
C PRO A 156 -7.42 42.42 4.33
N ARG A 157 -8.68 42.88 4.43
CA ARG A 157 -9.86 42.18 3.86
C ARG A 157 -9.77 41.95 2.36
N GLU A 158 -9.13 42.88 1.64
CA GLU A 158 -8.88 42.77 0.21
C GLU A 158 -7.95 41.60 -0.11
N LEU A 159 -6.91 41.41 0.71
CA LEU A 159 -5.97 40.29 0.57
C LEU A 159 -6.60 38.97 1.00
N LYS A 160 -7.42 38.93 2.07
CA LYS A 160 -8.20 37.74 2.43
C LYS A 160 -9.08 37.29 1.26
N TYR A 161 -9.78 38.22 0.61
CA TYR A 161 -10.60 37.90 -0.57
C TYR A 161 -9.76 37.40 -1.74
N TRP A 162 -8.64 38.06 -2.04
CA TRP A 162 -7.73 37.65 -3.13
C TRP A 162 -7.17 36.24 -2.90
N ILE A 163 -6.68 35.95 -1.70
CA ILE A 163 -6.14 34.63 -1.32
C ILE A 163 -7.25 33.57 -1.44
N PHE A 164 -8.39 33.78 -0.79
CA PHE A 164 -9.48 32.80 -0.77
C PHE A 164 -10.00 32.52 -2.19
N ARG A 165 -10.17 33.55 -3.04
CA ARG A 165 -10.57 33.38 -4.44
C ARG A 165 -9.57 32.53 -5.24
N ASN A 166 -8.27 32.60 -4.94
CA ASN A 166 -7.28 31.74 -5.58
C ASN A 166 -7.33 30.31 -5.03
N ILE A 167 -7.37 30.13 -3.71
CA ILE A 167 -7.45 28.82 -3.05
C ILE A 167 -8.61 27.97 -3.60
N LEU A 168 -9.79 28.58 -3.80
CA LEU A 168 -10.96 27.91 -4.38
C LEU A 168 -10.73 27.29 -5.77
N ASN A 169 -9.68 27.71 -6.49
CA ASN A 169 -9.35 27.22 -7.82
C ASN A 169 -8.14 26.28 -7.84
N LEU A 170 -7.53 26.01 -6.68
CA LEU A 170 -6.30 25.22 -6.56
C LEU A 170 -6.58 23.88 -5.88
N LYS A 171 -5.84 22.85 -6.27
CA LYS A 171 -5.76 21.58 -5.54
C LYS A 171 -4.52 21.57 -4.65
N GLU A 172 -4.38 20.57 -3.79
CA GLU A 172 -3.16 20.32 -3.01
C GLU A 172 -1.89 20.38 -3.88
N PHE A 173 -0.76 20.72 -3.27
CA PHE A 173 0.46 20.87 -4.04
C PHE A 173 0.93 19.53 -4.60
N ALA A 174 1.56 19.60 -5.77
CA ALA A 174 2.34 18.51 -6.32
C ALA A 174 3.80 18.94 -6.38
N LYS A 175 4.73 18.03 -6.07
CA LYS A 175 6.14 18.21 -6.43
C LYS A 175 6.29 17.90 -7.92
N VAL A 176 7.04 18.70 -8.67
CA VAL A 176 7.28 18.52 -10.11
C VAL A 176 8.77 18.60 -10.40
N LYS A 177 9.25 17.77 -11.33
CA LYS A 177 10.64 17.82 -11.79
C LYS A 177 10.80 18.84 -12.92
N ILE A 178 11.77 19.73 -12.78
CA ILE A 178 12.13 20.73 -13.79
C ILE A 178 13.56 20.46 -14.23
N LYS A 179 13.77 20.32 -15.54
CA LYS A 179 15.12 20.26 -16.12
C LYS A 179 15.69 21.67 -16.22
N LYS A 180 16.84 21.90 -15.58
CA LYS A 180 17.62 23.13 -15.70
C LYS A 180 18.37 23.16 -17.04
N PRO A 181 18.78 24.34 -17.52
CA PRO A 181 19.55 24.48 -18.77
C PRO A 181 20.86 23.69 -18.80
N ASP A 182 21.44 23.40 -17.63
CA ASP A 182 22.66 22.61 -17.48
C ASP A 182 22.42 21.08 -17.49
N GLY A 183 21.17 20.65 -17.68
CA GLY A 183 20.77 19.23 -17.70
C GLY A 183 20.45 18.63 -16.34
N THR A 184 20.63 19.38 -15.24
CA THR A 184 20.28 18.91 -13.88
C THR A 184 18.76 18.96 -13.65
N GLU A 185 18.25 18.10 -12.76
CA GLU A 185 16.84 18.09 -12.36
C GLU A 185 16.65 18.79 -11.01
N GLU A 186 15.65 19.65 -10.90
CA GLU A 186 15.23 20.28 -9.65
C GLU A 186 13.76 19.97 -9.37
N GLU A 187 13.47 19.58 -8.13
CA GLU A 187 12.09 19.43 -7.66
C GLU A 187 11.54 20.77 -7.20
N ARG A 188 10.32 21.10 -7.65
CA ARG A 188 9.60 22.31 -7.23
C ARG A 188 8.18 21.99 -6.81
N ILE A 189 7.63 22.83 -5.95
CA ILE A 189 6.22 22.77 -5.57
C ILE A 189 5.37 23.49 -6.63
N GLU A 190 4.22 22.92 -6.99
CA GLU A 190 3.21 23.59 -7.81
C GLU A 190 1.78 23.30 -7.32
N PHE A 191 0.94 24.34 -7.30
CA PHE A 191 -0.50 24.21 -7.07
C PHE A 191 -1.21 24.16 -8.42
N ASN A 192 -1.73 23.00 -8.78
CA ASN A 192 -2.48 22.82 -10.02
C ASN A 192 -3.91 23.34 -9.89
N LYS A 193 -4.51 23.72 -11.02
CA LYS A 193 -5.92 24.11 -11.06
C LYS A 193 -6.84 22.92 -10.79
N ARG A 194 -7.98 23.19 -10.15
CA ARG A 194 -9.06 22.21 -9.95
C ARG A 194 -9.80 21.96 -11.25
N SER A 195 -10.08 20.68 -11.52
CA SER A 195 -11.03 20.27 -12.56
C SER A 195 -12.41 20.05 -11.93
N ARG A 196 -13.46 20.05 -12.77
CA ARG A 196 -14.80 19.68 -12.33
C ARG A 196 -14.79 18.25 -11.78
N GLY A 197 -15.44 18.02 -10.63
CA GLY A 197 -15.55 16.70 -10.02
C GLY A 197 -14.28 16.17 -9.34
N THR A 198 -13.24 17.01 -9.18
CA THR A 198 -12.01 16.55 -8.53
C THR A 198 -12.24 16.27 -7.05
N VAL A 199 -11.73 15.15 -6.56
CA VAL A 199 -11.71 14.81 -5.13
C VAL A 199 -10.48 15.34 -4.41
N ALA A 200 -9.53 15.96 -5.12
CA ALA A 200 -8.30 16.45 -4.51
C ALA A 200 -8.57 17.52 -3.45
N LYS A 201 -7.80 17.49 -2.37
CA LYS A 201 -7.86 18.48 -1.29
C LYS A 201 -7.58 19.89 -1.80
N TYR A 202 -7.96 20.89 -1.02
CA TYR A 202 -7.48 22.25 -1.20
C TYR A 202 -6.01 22.36 -0.76
N PRO A 203 -5.27 23.39 -1.17
CA PRO A 203 -3.94 23.67 -0.63
C PRO A 203 -3.94 23.64 0.90
N ASP A 204 -3.01 22.94 1.53
CA ASP A 204 -2.86 22.99 2.99
C ASP A 204 -2.54 24.42 3.43
N LEU A 205 -3.04 24.83 4.61
CA LEU A 205 -2.72 26.13 5.20
C LEU A 205 -1.31 26.10 5.82
N ASN A 206 -0.39 26.84 5.23
CA ASN A 206 0.95 27.12 5.76
C ASN A 206 1.00 28.59 6.16
N GLN A 207 0.82 28.85 7.46
CA GLN A 207 0.71 30.22 7.99
C GLN A 207 2.01 31.01 7.81
N GLU A 208 3.17 30.37 7.91
CA GLU A 208 4.47 31.03 7.73
C GLU A 208 4.66 31.47 6.27
N ALA A 209 4.44 30.55 5.33
CA ALA A 209 4.47 30.85 3.91
C ALA A 209 3.45 31.95 3.54
N LEU A 210 2.27 31.91 4.15
CA LEU A 210 1.21 32.88 3.93
C LEU A 210 1.56 34.26 4.47
N ASN A 211 2.07 34.36 5.71
CA ASN A 211 2.54 35.59 6.33
C ASN A 211 3.57 36.30 5.45
N TYR A 212 4.56 35.53 4.98
CA TYR A 212 5.61 36.05 4.11
C TYR A 212 5.04 36.68 2.83
N ILE A 213 4.10 36.00 2.18
CA ILE A 213 3.45 36.52 0.95
C ILE A 213 2.65 37.79 1.26
N ILE A 214 1.92 37.79 2.37
CA ILE A 214 1.07 38.93 2.76
C ILE A 214 1.93 40.17 3.00
N ASP A 215 3.02 40.05 3.74
CA ASP A 215 3.93 41.18 3.99
C ASP A 215 4.64 41.62 2.71
N SER A 216 5.04 40.68 1.85
CA SER A 216 5.62 40.98 0.54
C SER A 216 4.67 41.82 -0.33
N VAL A 217 3.39 41.43 -0.39
CA VAL A 217 2.37 42.14 -1.16
C VAL A 217 2.05 43.49 -0.52
N LYS A 218 1.96 43.58 0.80
CA LYS A 218 1.75 44.86 1.52
C LYS A 218 2.88 45.85 1.23
N ASN A 219 4.14 45.41 1.31
CA ASN A 219 5.30 46.25 1.02
C ASN A 219 5.27 46.73 -0.44
N LYS A 220 4.98 45.84 -1.39
CA LYS A 220 4.79 46.20 -2.80
C LYS A 220 3.70 47.26 -2.98
N LEU A 221 2.53 47.08 -2.38
CA LEU A 221 1.41 48.02 -2.48
C LEU A 221 1.71 49.37 -1.81
N ALA A 222 2.58 49.38 -0.80
CA ALA A 222 3.08 50.57 -0.13
C ALA A 222 4.24 51.28 -0.87
N GLY A 223 4.75 50.70 -1.96
CA GLY A 223 5.96 51.20 -2.63
C GLY A 223 7.22 51.03 -1.78
N GLN A 224 7.22 50.13 -0.80
CA GLN A 224 8.35 49.82 0.08
C GLN A 224 9.21 48.71 -0.51
N ASN A 225 10.51 48.77 -0.22
CA ASN A 225 11.43 47.70 -0.58
C ASN A 225 11.17 46.47 0.28
N MET A 226 11.33 45.30 -0.34
CA MET A 226 11.20 44.01 0.32
C MET A 226 12.58 43.55 0.80
N GLU A 227 12.64 43.03 2.02
CA GLU A 227 13.81 42.35 2.56
C GLU A 227 13.56 40.83 2.61
N PHE A 228 14.59 40.04 2.30
CA PHE A 228 14.56 38.58 2.44
C PHE A 228 15.23 38.24 3.77
N GLY A 229 14.47 37.68 4.72
CA GLY A 229 14.96 37.34 6.06
C GLY A 229 15.65 35.97 6.18
N TYR A 230 15.63 35.16 5.12
CA TYR A 230 16.14 33.78 5.10
C TYR A 230 17.33 33.65 4.14
N ASP A 231 18.18 32.62 4.33
CA ASP A 231 19.26 32.25 3.41
C ASP A 231 18.72 31.66 2.10
N ILE A 232 18.06 32.52 1.33
CA ILE A 232 17.42 32.21 0.06
C ILE A 232 18.42 32.53 -1.06
N PRO A 233 18.73 31.55 -1.94
CA PRO A 233 19.63 31.79 -3.07
C PRO A 233 19.20 32.97 -3.93
N ALA A 234 20.16 33.75 -4.44
CA ALA A 234 19.89 34.97 -5.22
C ALA A 234 18.95 34.74 -6.42
N GLU A 235 19.07 33.58 -7.09
CA GLU A 235 18.18 33.17 -8.18
C GLU A 235 16.72 32.98 -7.69
N ALA A 236 16.54 32.34 -6.54
CA ALA A 236 15.22 32.15 -5.93
C ALA A 236 14.61 33.48 -5.48
N GLN A 237 15.40 34.42 -4.97
CA GLN A 237 14.95 35.78 -4.65
C GLN A 237 14.50 36.53 -5.90
N GLN A 238 15.25 36.43 -7.00
CA GLN A 238 14.91 37.07 -8.26
C GLN A 238 13.60 36.53 -8.83
N ARG A 239 13.43 35.21 -8.81
CA ARG A 239 12.17 34.56 -9.18
C ARG A 239 11.01 35.04 -8.31
N PHE A 240 11.21 35.15 -7.00
CA PHE A 240 10.17 35.67 -6.12
C PHE A 240 9.73 37.09 -6.50
N ARG A 241 10.69 38.00 -6.76
CA ARG A 241 10.40 39.38 -7.20
C ARG A 241 9.58 39.40 -8.50
N GLU A 242 9.91 38.53 -9.46
CA GLU A 242 9.16 38.41 -10.71
C GLU A 242 7.72 37.91 -10.48
N LEU A 243 7.53 36.90 -9.62
CA LEU A 243 6.21 36.39 -9.25
C LEU A 243 5.39 37.44 -8.49
N LEU A 244 6.03 38.20 -7.60
CA LEU A 244 5.44 39.27 -6.82
C LEU A 244 4.98 40.43 -7.73
N SER A 245 5.77 40.75 -8.77
CA SER A 245 5.39 41.76 -9.77
C SER A 245 4.06 41.42 -10.47
N LYS A 246 3.80 40.14 -10.71
CA LYS A 246 2.57 39.61 -11.34
C LYS A 246 1.42 39.37 -10.36
N GLU A 247 1.69 39.40 -9.05
CA GLU A 247 0.74 39.05 -7.99
C GLU A 247 0.07 37.69 -8.29
N ASP A 248 0.88 36.70 -8.65
CA ASP A 248 0.43 35.34 -8.89
C ASP A 248 0.45 34.58 -7.56
N PHE A 249 -0.68 34.57 -6.85
CA PHE A 249 -0.78 33.90 -5.55
C PHE A 249 -0.36 32.43 -5.63
N SER A 250 -0.77 31.71 -6.67
CA SER A 250 -0.49 30.28 -6.79
C SER A 250 1.01 29.99 -6.85
N LYS A 251 1.76 30.79 -7.62
CA LYS A 251 3.21 30.64 -7.76
C LYS A 251 3.97 31.23 -6.58
N LEU A 252 3.48 32.30 -5.97
CA LEU A 252 4.03 32.87 -4.73
C LEU A 252 3.89 31.88 -3.57
N TYR A 253 2.71 31.24 -3.44
CA TYR A 253 2.44 30.25 -2.41
C TYR A 253 3.23 28.97 -2.63
N ALA A 254 3.37 28.52 -3.88
CA ALA A 254 4.25 27.41 -4.20
C ALA A 254 5.71 27.70 -3.81
N TRP A 255 6.23 28.87 -4.20
CA TRP A 255 7.58 29.29 -3.84
C TRP A 255 7.73 29.39 -2.31
N ALA A 256 6.78 29.99 -1.61
CA ALA A 256 6.89 30.15 -0.17
C ALA A 256 6.86 28.80 0.55
N ASN A 257 6.04 27.84 0.11
CA ASN A 257 6.09 26.47 0.65
C ASN A 257 7.40 25.73 0.31
N GLU A 258 8.07 26.10 -0.79
CA GLU A 258 9.36 25.49 -1.20
C GLU A 258 10.52 25.99 -0.33
N TYR A 259 10.55 27.28 0.00
CA TYR A 259 11.66 27.91 0.73
C TYR A 259 11.39 28.10 2.22
N MET A 260 10.13 28.14 2.63
CA MET A 260 9.67 28.06 4.03
C MET A 260 9.28 26.61 4.32
N ASN A 261 10.18 25.69 3.94
CA ASN A 261 9.97 24.24 3.94
C ASN A 261 9.78 23.75 5.39
N PRO A 262 8.80 22.88 5.68
CA PRO A 262 8.61 22.34 7.03
C PRO A 262 9.76 21.46 7.53
N ILE A 263 10.62 20.95 6.63
CA ILE A 263 11.90 20.29 6.98
C ILE A 263 13.04 21.01 6.24
N PRO A 264 13.84 21.84 6.93
CA PRO A 264 15.03 22.47 6.37
C PRO A 264 15.99 21.49 5.65
N LYS A 265 16.59 21.91 4.52
CA LYS A 265 17.45 21.02 3.71
C LYS A 265 18.64 20.46 4.48
N HIS A 266 19.20 21.21 5.43
CA HIS A 266 20.32 20.75 6.25
C HIS A 266 19.91 19.66 7.26
N LEU A 267 18.62 19.51 7.56
CA LEU A 267 18.08 18.44 8.42
C LEU A 267 17.73 17.18 7.65
N LEU A 268 17.68 17.19 6.30
CA LEU A 268 17.39 15.98 5.52
C LEU A 268 18.45 14.87 5.68
N PRO A 269 19.76 15.16 5.75
CA PRO A 269 20.76 14.14 6.06
C PRO A 269 20.76 13.69 7.53
N VAL A 270 20.10 14.43 8.43
CA VAL A 270 19.98 14.06 9.85
C VAL A 270 18.86 13.03 9.97
N THR A 271 19.23 11.80 10.27
CA THR A 271 18.30 10.66 10.36
C THR A 271 17.97 10.27 11.79
N ASP A 272 18.61 10.86 12.81
CA ASP A 272 18.30 10.60 14.20
C ASP A 272 16.85 10.97 14.51
N GLY A 273 16.19 10.16 15.32
CA GLY A 273 14.76 10.26 15.53
C GLY A 273 14.14 9.02 16.16
N GLU A 274 12.82 8.96 16.18
CA GLU A 274 12.09 7.87 16.82
C GLU A 274 10.83 7.45 16.05
N TRP A 275 10.48 6.17 16.21
CA TRP A 275 9.20 5.63 15.77
C TRP A 275 8.13 5.86 16.84
N VAL A 276 7.07 6.56 16.48
CA VAL A 276 5.86 6.67 17.30
C VAL A 276 4.80 5.73 16.74
N LYS A 277 4.21 4.93 17.63
CA LYS A 277 3.08 4.04 17.34
C LYS A 277 1.77 4.71 17.72
N TYR A 278 0.87 4.82 16.76
CA TYR A 278 -0.53 5.18 16.95
C TYR A 278 -1.35 3.89 16.88
N THR A 279 -1.92 3.51 18.03
CA THR A 279 -2.58 2.21 18.20
C THR A 279 -3.93 2.19 17.49
N GLN A 280 -4.31 1.03 16.95
CA GLN A 280 -5.63 0.80 16.39
C GLN A 280 -6.75 1.34 17.32
N GLY A 281 -7.63 2.19 16.77
CA GLY A 281 -8.74 2.83 17.48
C GLY A 281 -8.38 4.03 18.35
N SER A 282 -7.13 4.52 18.33
CA SER A 282 -6.74 5.75 19.02
C SER A 282 -7.37 7.01 18.40
N ASP A 283 -7.32 8.12 19.12
CA ASP A 283 -7.80 9.42 18.64
C ASP A 283 -7.02 9.86 17.38
N PRO A 284 -7.68 10.01 16.21
CA PRO A 284 -7.03 10.46 14.98
C PRO A 284 -6.34 11.82 15.11
N GLN A 285 -6.83 12.70 15.99
CA GLN A 285 -6.24 14.03 16.19
C GLN A 285 -4.82 13.96 16.73
N GLU A 286 -4.46 12.91 17.47
CA GLU A 286 -3.10 12.76 18.00
C GLU A 286 -2.05 12.59 16.92
N LEU A 287 -2.40 11.94 15.81
CA LEU A 287 -1.56 11.80 14.63
C LEU A 287 -1.71 12.99 13.69
N VAL A 288 -2.94 13.42 13.39
CA VAL A 288 -3.18 14.49 12.42
C VAL A 288 -2.43 15.78 12.78
N LYS A 289 -2.43 16.15 14.06
CA LYS A 289 -1.74 17.37 14.56
C LYS A 289 -0.24 17.36 14.35
N THR A 290 0.40 16.19 14.27
CA THR A 290 1.86 16.07 14.15
C THR A 290 2.33 16.09 12.70
N ILE A 291 1.46 15.70 11.75
CA ILE A 291 1.81 15.59 10.32
C ILE A 291 1.18 16.67 9.43
N ARG A 292 0.07 17.28 9.85
CA ARG A 292 -0.60 18.35 9.10
C ARG A 292 0.28 19.61 9.03
N GLY A 293 0.34 20.24 7.86
CA GLY A 293 1.19 21.42 7.64
C GLY A 293 2.70 21.12 7.59
N ARG A 294 3.12 19.85 7.75
CA ARG A 294 4.53 19.43 7.67
C ARG A 294 5.00 19.07 6.26
N GLY A 295 4.21 19.39 5.23
CA GLY A 295 4.60 19.22 3.83
C GLY A 295 4.82 17.76 3.40
N THR A 296 4.24 16.80 4.13
CA THR A 296 4.37 15.37 3.85
C THR A 296 3.63 14.95 2.57
N GLY A 297 2.54 15.65 2.25
CA GLY A 297 1.66 15.31 1.14
C GLY A 297 0.89 14.00 1.36
N TRP A 298 0.84 13.47 2.59
CA TRP A 298 0.14 12.23 2.92
C TRP A 298 -1.37 12.44 3.06
N CYS A 299 -2.18 11.47 2.60
CA CYS A 299 -3.63 11.53 2.78
C CYS A 299 -4.04 11.33 4.24
N ILE A 300 -3.23 10.63 5.05
CA ILE A 300 -3.45 10.46 6.51
C ILE A 300 -3.39 11.78 7.30
N ALA A 301 -2.97 12.88 6.70
CA ALA A 301 -3.10 14.21 7.31
C ALA A 301 -4.56 14.72 7.33
N GLY A 302 -5.48 14.04 6.63
CA GLY A 302 -6.93 14.20 6.76
C GLY A 302 -7.50 13.37 7.91
N GLU A 303 -8.43 13.93 8.67
CA GLU A 303 -8.95 13.34 9.91
C GLU A 303 -9.75 12.06 9.66
N THR A 304 -10.69 12.09 8.72
CA THR A 304 -11.52 10.92 8.39
C THR A 304 -10.67 9.77 7.80
N THR A 305 -9.70 10.08 6.95
CA THR A 305 -8.78 9.07 6.41
C THR A 305 -7.91 8.46 7.51
N CYS A 306 -7.41 9.28 8.44
CA CYS A 306 -6.67 8.82 9.61
C CYS A 306 -7.53 7.90 10.49
N GLU A 307 -8.77 8.29 10.78
CA GLU A 307 -9.73 7.50 11.55
C GLU A 307 -9.95 6.13 10.91
N LYS A 308 -10.26 6.09 9.62
CA LYS A 308 -10.46 4.83 8.89
C LYS A 308 -9.24 3.91 8.97
N TYR A 309 -8.04 4.47 8.88
CA TYR A 309 -6.82 3.66 8.94
C TYR A 309 -6.55 3.14 10.34
N LEU A 310 -6.75 3.97 11.38
CA LEU A 310 -6.65 3.55 12.78
C LEU A 310 -7.75 2.56 13.16
N GLN A 311 -8.92 2.56 12.54
CA GLN A 311 -9.90 1.50 12.72
C GLN A 311 -9.41 0.16 12.15
N GLY A 312 -8.68 0.22 11.03
CA GLY A 312 -8.14 -0.96 10.34
C GLY A 312 -6.90 -1.56 10.99
N GLY A 313 -6.04 -0.76 11.63
CA GLY A 313 -4.82 -1.24 12.26
C GLY A 313 -3.93 -0.11 12.80
N ASP A 314 -2.78 -0.49 13.35
CA ASP A 314 -1.79 0.46 13.87
C ASP A 314 -1.18 1.34 12.76
N ILE A 315 -0.77 2.56 13.11
CA ILE A 315 0.05 3.41 12.24
C ILE A 315 1.36 3.72 12.95
N TYR A 316 2.48 3.53 12.27
CA TYR A 316 3.79 3.94 12.76
C TYR A 316 4.26 5.14 11.96
N VAL A 317 4.71 6.19 12.64
CA VAL A 317 5.34 7.36 12.00
C VAL A 317 6.73 7.54 12.57
N TYR A 318 7.71 7.72 11.70
CA TYR A 318 9.06 8.08 12.09
C TYR A 318 9.22 9.59 12.08
N TYR A 319 9.68 10.15 13.19
CA TYR A 319 9.98 11.57 13.32
C TYR A 319 11.49 11.74 13.49
N SER A 320 12.13 12.44 12.55
CA SER A 320 13.51 12.87 12.73
C SER A 320 13.58 14.11 13.61
N VAL A 321 14.76 14.37 14.17
CA VAL A 321 15.01 15.51 15.02
C VAL A 321 15.00 16.84 14.26
N ASP A 322 14.51 17.90 14.90
CA ASP A 322 14.62 19.29 14.46
C ASP A 322 15.92 19.95 14.93
N ASP A 323 16.06 21.26 14.68
CA ASP A 323 17.25 22.05 15.10
C ASP A 323 17.47 22.09 16.63
N ASN A 324 16.50 21.67 17.44
CA ASN A 324 16.59 21.57 18.90
C ASN A 324 16.70 20.12 19.39
N ASP A 325 17.12 19.20 18.51
CA ASP A 325 17.23 17.76 18.77
C ASP A 325 15.90 17.10 19.21
N GLN A 326 14.75 17.69 18.86
CA GLN A 326 13.43 17.14 19.20
C GLN A 326 12.83 16.37 18.02
N PRO A 327 12.34 15.13 18.20
CA PRO A 327 11.78 14.31 17.12
C PRO A 327 10.40 14.80 16.68
N THR A 328 10.36 15.87 15.89
CA THR A 328 9.12 16.55 15.50
C THR A 328 8.84 16.52 14.00
N LEU A 329 9.79 16.03 13.19
CA LEU A 329 9.75 16.11 11.73
C LEU A 329 9.35 14.77 11.10
N PRO A 330 8.11 14.59 10.63
CA PRO A 330 7.66 13.30 10.08
C PRO A 330 8.35 12.98 8.75
N ARG A 331 8.92 11.78 8.64
CA ARG A 331 9.66 11.34 7.43
C ARG A 331 9.19 10.02 6.82
N LEU A 332 8.71 9.09 7.64
CA LEU A 332 8.18 7.81 7.19
C LEU A 332 6.84 7.53 7.85
N ALA A 333 5.94 6.83 7.16
CA ALA A 333 4.73 6.27 7.73
C ALA A 333 4.49 4.84 7.25
N ILE A 334 4.17 3.92 8.17
CA ILE A 334 3.79 2.53 7.90
C ILE A 334 2.37 2.31 8.42
N ARG A 335 1.48 1.85 7.56
CA ARG A 335 0.09 1.53 7.91
C ARG A 335 -0.11 0.02 8.03
N PHE A 336 -0.66 -0.43 9.15
CA PHE A 336 -1.13 -1.79 9.34
C PHE A 336 -2.62 -1.91 9.03
N GLU A 337 -3.04 -3.13 8.69
CA GLU A 337 -4.43 -3.56 8.64
C GLU A 337 -4.48 -4.95 9.28
N GLY A 338 -5.07 -5.04 10.48
CA GLY A 338 -4.90 -6.20 11.35
C GLY A 338 -3.42 -6.44 11.68
N ASP A 339 -2.92 -7.63 11.33
CA ASP A 339 -1.55 -8.09 11.59
C ASP A 339 -0.60 -7.94 10.40
N ARG A 340 -1.04 -7.32 9.30
CA ARG A 340 -0.23 -7.12 8.08
C ARG A 340 0.00 -5.64 7.76
N ILE A 341 1.08 -5.35 7.03
CA ILE A 341 1.31 -4.03 6.43
C ILE A 341 0.39 -3.88 5.20
N ALA A 342 -0.45 -2.85 5.20
CA ALA A 342 -1.56 -2.71 4.27
C ALA A 342 -1.16 -2.16 2.89
N GLU A 343 -0.07 -1.38 2.84
CA GLU A 343 0.44 -0.75 1.62
C GLU A 343 1.92 -0.36 1.79
N ASN A 344 2.54 0.09 0.70
CA ASN A 344 3.92 0.61 0.74
C ASN A 344 4.05 1.75 1.77
N PRO A 345 5.09 1.74 2.63
CA PRO A 345 5.45 2.85 3.49
C PRO A 345 5.57 4.14 2.69
N ARG A 346 5.10 5.21 3.29
CA ARG A 346 5.08 6.54 2.68
C ARG A 346 6.25 7.35 3.19
N GLY A 347 6.90 8.08 2.29
CA GLY A 347 7.92 9.07 2.61
C GLY A 347 7.51 10.47 2.16
N ILE A 348 8.44 11.41 2.28
CA ILE A 348 8.20 12.83 2.00
C ILE A 348 8.72 13.28 0.62
N ALA A 349 9.29 12.37 -0.19
CA ALA A 349 9.79 12.69 -1.52
C ALA A 349 8.66 12.74 -2.58
N TYR A 350 9.01 13.02 -3.85
CA TYR A 350 8.05 13.05 -4.96
C TYR A 350 7.17 11.78 -4.98
N LYS A 351 5.86 11.96 -5.19
CA LYS A 351 4.83 10.89 -5.13
C LYS A 351 4.78 10.13 -3.79
N GLN A 352 5.17 10.76 -2.68
CA GLN A 352 5.24 10.14 -1.35
C GLN A 352 6.26 8.99 -1.29
N ASN A 353 7.27 9.01 -2.18
CA ASN A 353 8.38 8.08 -2.11
C ASN A 353 9.24 8.33 -0.87
N ILE A 354 10.03 7.33 -0.50
CA ILE A 354 11.05 7.44 0.53
C ILE A 354 12.14 8.38 0.04
N ASP A 355 12.52 9.35 0.86
CA ASP A 355 13.63 10.24 0.53
C ASP A 355 14.98 9.50 0.65
N PRO A 356 16.08 10.00 0.05
CA PRO A 356 17.31 9.23 -0.09
C PRO A 356 18.00 8.79 1.21
N TYR A 357 17.68 9.39 2.36
CA TYR A 357 18.38 9.14 3.62
C TYR A 357 17.65 8.13 4.53
N MET A 358 16.36 7.90 4.27
CA MET A 358 15.50 7.08 5.12
C MET A 358 15.44 5.56 4.83
N PRO A 359 15.94 4.99 3.71
CA PRO A 359 15.87 3.54 3.49
C PRO A 359 16.46 2.70 4.63
N PRO A 360 17.63 3.02 5.23
CA PRO A 360 18.18 2.22 6.32
C PRO A 360 17.25 2.16 7.55
N ILE A 361 16.62 3.29 7.91
CA ILE A 361 15.70 3.36 9.04
C ILE A 361 14.42 2.56 8.78
N LEU A 362 13.95 2.57 7.53
CA LEU A 362 12.79 1.77 7.14
C LEU A 362 13.12 0.27 7.14
N GLU A 363 14.27 -0.11 6.59
CA GLU A 363 14.74 -1.50 6.55
C GLU A 363 14.89 -2.07 7.96
N GLU A 364 15.55 -1.34 8.86
CA GLU A 364 15.69 -1.71 10.28
C GLU A 364 14.31 -1.92 10.94
N LYS A 365 13.36 -1.02 10.68
CA LYS A 365 12.01 -1.15 11.22
C LYS A 365 11.30 -2.38 10.68
N LEU A 366 11.41 -2.67 9.39
CA LEU A 366 10.77 -3.84 8.77
C LEU A 366 11.38 -5.14 9.31
N GLU A 367 12.71 -5.21 9.47
CA GLU A 367 13.39 -6.34 10.10
C GLU A 367 12.92 -6.56 11.54
N GLY A 368 12.78 -5.47 12.31
CA GLY A 368 12.31 -5.51 13.70
C GLY A 368 10.87 -5.99 13.88
N ILE A 369 10.03 -5.98 12.83
CA ILE A 369 8.66 -6.50 12.87
C ILE A 369 8.60 -7.98 12.38
N GLY A 370 9.75 -8.58 12.07
CA GLY A 370 9.88 -10.02 11.84
C GLY A 370 9.24 -10.52 10.54
N SER A 371 8.44 -11.58 10.62
CA SER A 371 7.87 -12.25 9.44
C SER A 371 6.96 -11.33 8.63
N VAL A 372 6.24 -10.41 9.29
CA VAL A 372 5.34 -9.45 8.63
C VAL A 372 6.14 -8.49 7.74
N GLY A 373 7.29 -8.01 8.22
CA GLY A 373 8.18 -7.14 7.45
C GLY A 373 8.77 -7.84 6.23
N LYS A 374 9.22 -9.09 6.40
CA LYS A 374 9.71 -9.93 5.28
C LYS A 374 8.63 -10.19 4.23
N GLN A 375 7.41 -10.49 4.67
CA GLN A 375 6.29 -10.68 3.77
C GLN A 375 5.97 -9.39 3.00
N TYR A 376 5.93 -8.26 3.68
CA TYR A 376 5.75 -6.96 3.04
C TYR A 376 6.81 -6.70 1.96
N GLN A 377 8.09 -6.91 2.27
CA GLN A 377 9.19 -6.71 1.32
C GLN A 377 8.98 -7.57 0.07
N LYS A 378 8.60 -8.85 0.25
CA LYS A 378 8.29 -9.74 -0.85
C LYS A 378 7.12 -9.22 -1.68
N MET A 379 5.98 -8.87 -1.07
CA MET A 379 4.81 -8.33 -1.77
C MET A 379 5.15 -7.06 -2.56
N ALA A 380 5.96 -6.16 -1.99
CA ALA A 380 6.37 -4.93 -2.66
C ALA A 380 7.20 -5.22 -3.92
N VAL A 381 8.21 -6.10 -3.82
CA VAL A 381 9.07 -6.51 -4.94
C VAL A 381 8.27 -7.25 -6.01
N ASP A 382 7.40 -8.18 -5.59
CA ASP A 382 6.55 -8.95 -6.49
C ASP A 382 5.60 -8.04 -7.29
N MET A 383 4.93 -7.09 -6.62
CA MET A 383 4.00 -6.17 -7.28
C MET A 383 4.71 -5.18 -8.22
N GLU A 384 5.93 -4.75 -7.87
CA GLU A 384 6.76 -3.95 -8.77
C GLU A 384 7.15 -4.75 -10.03
N HIS A 385 7.66 -5.98 -9.86
CA HIS A 385 8.07 -6.82 -10.98
C HIS A 385 6.87 -7.22 -11.86
N LEU A 386 5.74 -7.62 -11.26
CA LEU A 386 4.52 -7.94 -12.01
C LEU A 386 4.00 -6.74 -12.81
N THR A 387 4.07 -5.54 -12.23
CA THR A 387 3.68 -4.31 -12.94
C THR A 387 4.64 -4.00 -14.09
N ALA A 388 5.95 -4.23 -13.92
CA ALA A 388 6.93 -4.10 -15.00
C ALA A 388 6.67 -5.11 -16.13
N VAL A 389 6.39 -6.38 -15.80
CA VAL A 389 6.04 -7.44 -16.76
C VAL A 389 4.75 -7.11 -17.52
N ASP A 390 3.71 -6.64 -16.81
CA ASP A 390 2.44 -6.22 -17.43
C ASP A 390 2.63 -5.04 -18.40
N ASN A 391 3.46 -4.06 -18.04
CA ASN A 391 3.80 -2.95 -18.92
C ASN A 391 4.58 -3.40 -20.16
N LYS A 392 5.59 -4.27 -20.02
CA LYS A 392 6.31 -4.88 -21.15
C LYS A 392 5.34 -5.58 -22.10
N ALA A 393 4.44 -6.41 -21.56
CA ALA A 393 3.45 -7.13 -22.36
C ALA A 393 2.50 -6.17 -23.11
N LYS A 394 2.01 -5.10 -22.46
CA LYS A 394 1.16 -4.08 -23.10
C LYS A 394 1.88 -3.33 -24.22
N ASN A 395 3.19 -3.12 -24.09
CA ASN A 395 4.02 -2.48 -25.11
C ASN A 395 4.47 -3.44 -26.23
N GLY A 396 4.15 -4.73 -26.14
CA GLY A 396 4.62 -5.74 -27.09
C GLY A 396 6.10 -6.09 -26.96
N GLU A 397 6.72 -5.78 -25.81
CA GLU A 397 8.10 -6.12 -25.50
C GLU A 397 8.22 -7.60 -25.09
N SER A 398 9.31 -8.26 -25.49
CA SER A 398 9.58 -9.65 -25.12
C SER A 398 9.98 -9.77 -23.64
N LEU A 399 9.45 -10.78 -22.96
CA LEU A 399 9.86 -11.13 -21.60
C LEU A 399 11.14 -11.98 -21.63
N ASN A 400 12.11 -11.64 -20.78
CA ASN A 400 13.34 -12.41 -20.63
C ASN A 400 13.15 -13.62 -19.70
N LYS A 401 14.22 -14.38 -19.45
CA LYS A 401 14.19 -15.56 -18.58
C LYS A 401 13.75 -15.23 -17.16
N GLU A 402 14.21 -14.12 -16.60
CA GLU A 402 13.87 -13.68 -15.24
C GLU A 402 12.39 -13.32 -15.13
N ASP A 403 11.86 -12.55 -16.08
CA ASP A 403 10.45 -12.19 -16.18
C ASP A 403 9.56 -13.43 -16.29
N LEU A 404 9.97 -14.42 -17.08
CA LEU A 404 9.24 -15.67 -17.28
C LEU A 404 9.32 -16.58 -16.05
N THR A 405 10.49 -16.73 -15.45
CA THR A 405 10.69 -17.50 -14.20
C THR A 405 9.79 -16.95 -13.09
N PHE A 406 9.72 -15.62 -12.97
CA PHE A 406 8.83 -14.92 -12.06
C PHE A 406 7.35 -15.15 -12.41
N LEU A 407 6.93 -14.84 -13.65
CA LEU A 407 5.52 -14.93 -14.08
C LEU A 407 4.94 -16.35 -13.95
N TYR A 408 5.76 -17.37 -14.20
CA TYR A 408 5.36 -18.78 -14.07
C TYR A 408 5.52 -19.32 -12.64
N GLU A 409 5.92 -18.48 -11.68
CA GLU A 409 6.08 -18.82 -10.25
C GLU A 409 6.98 -20.04 -10.02
N ILE A 410 8.07 -20.13 -10.77
CA ILE A 410 8.92 -21.33 -10.82
C ILE A 410 9.67 -21.54 -9.50
N GLU A 411 10.12 -20.42 -8.91
CA GLU A 411 10.88 -20.36 -7.66
C GLU A 411 9.97 -20.12 -6.45
N SER A 412 9.06 -19.15 -6.54
CA SER A 412 8.10 -18.83 -5.48
C SER A 412 6.79 -18.30 -6.06
N LYS A 413 5.72 -18.39 -5.26
CA LYS A 413 4.45 -17.75 -5.59
C LYS A 413 4.57 -16.24 -5.56
N ILE A 414 3.82 -15.57 -6.44
CA ILE A 414 3.70 -14.11 -6.45
C ILE A 414 2.69 -13.73 -5.38
N GLU A 415 3.09 -12.84 -4.47
CA GLU A 415 2.27 -12.33 -3.38
C GLU A 415 1.92 -10.86 -3.62
N GLY A 416 0.67 -10.49 -3.36
CA GLY A 416 0.19 -9.12 -3.46
C GLY A 416 -0.58 -8.72 -2.21
N PHE A 417 -1.00 -7.45 -2.13
CA PHE A 417 -1.71 -6.91 -0.97
C PHE A 417 -3.20 -7.31 -0.91
N GLY A 418 -3.70 -8.04 -1.91
CA GLY A 418 -5.04 -8.63 -1.95
C GLY A 418 -5.14 -9.96 -1.21
N TYR A 419 -6.36 -10.37 -0.87
CA TYR A 419 -6.64 -11.69 -0.29
C TYR A 419 -6.68 -12.79 -1.36
N LEU A 420 -7.09 -12.43 -2.57
CA LEU A 420 -7.13 -13.33 -3.72
C LEU A 420 -5.90 -13.14 -4.61
N ARG A 421 -5.56 -14.22 -5.33
CA ARG A 421 -4.45 -14.23 -6.29
C ARG A 421 -4.62 -13.14 -7.35
N ASP A 422 -3.52 -12.47 -7.70
CA ASP A 422 -3.54 -11.42 -8.71
C ASP A 422 -3.96 -11.98 -10.09
N PRO A 423 -5.06 -11.47 -10.69
CA PRO A 423 -5.59 -11.96 -11.96
C PRO A 423 -4.63 -11.73 -13.13
N ARG A 424 -3.74 -10.73 -13.05
CA ARG A 424 -2.76 -10.41 -14.09
C ARG A 424 -1.86 -11.60 -14.42
N ILE A 425 -1.55 -12.45 -13.43
CA ILE A 425 -0.71 -13.64 -13.62
C ILE A 425 -1.34 -14.58 -14.67
N GLN A 426 -2.64 -14.84 -14.56
CA GLN A 426 -3.35 -15.71 -15.50
C GLN A 426 -3.58 -15.00 -16.84
N GLU A 427 -3.96 -13.72 -16.81
CA GLU A 427 -4.18 -12.91 -18.01
C GLU A 427 -2.93 -12.84 -18.90
N LEU A 428 -1.77 -12.59 -18.30
CA LEU A 428 -0.48 -12.53 -18.98
C LEU A 428 -0.09 -13.89 -19.54
N ARG A 429 -0.23 -14.97 -18.76
CA ARG A 429 0.11 -16.32 -19.21
C ARG A 429 -0.80 -16.86 -20.31
N LYS A 430 -2.08 -16.49 -20.33
CA LYS A 430 -3.06 -16.96 -21.32
C LYS A 430 -2.70 -16.55 -22.75
N ASN A 431 -2.04 -15.42 -22.93
CA ASN A 431 -1.69 -14.88 -24.24
C ASN A 431 -0.29 -15.32 -24.74
N ARG A 432 0.34 -16.29 -24.06
CA ARG A 432 1.71 -16.73 -24.33
C ARG A 432 1.80 -18.17 -24.81
N ASN A 433 2.88 -18.49 -25.51
CA ASN A 433 3.24 -19.85 -25.85
C ASN A 433 4.03 -20.47 -24.69
N GLN A 434 3.34 -21.24 -23.85
CA GLN A 434 3.92 -21.85 -22.65
C GLN A 434 5.06 -22.83 -22.95
N GLU A 435 5.01 -23.53 -24.09
CA GLU A 435 6.08 -24.45 -24.49
C GLU A 435 7.35 -23.67 -24.83
N HIS A 436 7.24 -22.58 -25.57
CA HIS A 436 8.39 -21.72 -25.86
C HIS A 436 8.94 -21.01 -24.60
N ASP A 437 8.06 -20.54 -23.72
CA ASP A 437 8.46 -19.92 -22.46
C ASP A 437 9.22 -20.92 -21.57
N MET A 438 8.74 -22.17 -21.50
CA MET A 438 9.41 -23.24 -20.74
C MET A 438 10.85 -23.48 -21.21
N LEU A 439 11.07 -23.53 -22.52
CA LEU A 439 12.42 -23.68 -23.10
C LEU A 439 13.35 -22.54 -22.68
N THR A 440 12.81 -21.31 -22.62
CA THR A 440 13.55 -20.12 -22.16
C THR A 440 13.81 -20.16 -20.65
N ILE A 441 12.83 -20.57 -19.85
CA ILE A 441 12.95 -20.67 -18.39
C ILE A 441 14.01 -21.69 -17.98
N PHE A 442 14.08 -22.82 -18.67
CA PHE A 442 14.98 -23.93 -18.30
C PHE A 442 16.25 -24.02 -19.16
N ASP A 443 16.50 -23.04 -20.03
CA ASP A 443 17.61 -23.01 -20.99
C ASP A 443 17.77 -24.35 -21.74
N CYS A 444 16.67 -24.88 -22.28
CA CYS A 444 16.66 -26.17 -22.97
C CYS A 444 16.10 -26.09 -24.39
N THR A 445 16.40 -27.09 -25.21
CA THR A 445 15.82 -27.26 -26.55
C THR A 445 14.61 -28.20 -26.51
N PRO A 446 13.73 -28.20 -27.54
CA PRO A 446 12.59 -29.11 -27.59
C PRO A 446 12.98 -30.59 -27.41
N GLU A 447 14.13 -31.00 -27.94
CA GLU A 447 14.65 -32.38 -27.88
C GLU A 447 15.17 -32.76 -26.48
N GLN A 448 15.33 -31.78 -25.60
CA GLN A 448 15.73 -31.99 -24.20
C GLN A 448 14.52 -32.05 -23.25
N VAL A 449 13.31 -31.96 -23.79
CA VAL A 449 12.05 -32.11 -23.05
C VAL A 449 11.50 -33.51 -23.31
N ALA A 450 11.53 -34.36 -22.29
CA ALA A 450 10.90 -35.67 -22.35
C ALA A 450 9.41 -35.54 -21.97
N LYS A 451 8.51 -36.02 -22.84
CA LYS A 451 7.05 -36.00 -22.62
C LYS A 451 6.46 -37.37 -22.28
N SER A 452 7.26 -38.41 -22.40
CA SER A 452 6.87 -39.80 -22.17
C SER A 452 8.03 -40.57 -21.55
N ILE A 453 7.75 -41.77 -21.03
CA ILE A 453 8.80 -42.62 -20.45
C ILE A 453 9.87 -42.97 -21.48
N ASP A 454 9.51 -43.20 -22.75
CA ASP A 454 10.43 -43.58 -23.83
C ASP A 454 11.38 -42.44 -24.22
N GLU A 455 10.98 -41.19 -24.01
CA GLU A 455 11.80 -40.01 -24.29
C GLU A 455 12.81 -39.68 -23.17
N ILE A 456 12.75 -40.38 -22.02
CA ILE A 456 13.72 -40.23 -20.93
C ILE A 456 15.04 -40.89 -21.35
N ASN A 457 16.06 -40.06 -21.56
CA ASN A 457 17.40 -40.45 -21.98
C ASN A 457 18.47 -39.43 -21.52
N GLU A 458 19.72 -39.65 -21.89
CA GLU A 458 20.88 -38.82 -21.48
C GLU A 458 20.77 -37.34 -21.89
N ASN A 459 20.08 -37.03 -22.98
CA ASN A 459 19.87 -35.67 -23.48
C ASN A 459 18.77 -34.92 -22.74
N ALA A 460 17.83 -35.64 -22.10
CA ALA A 460 16.72 -35.01 -21.39
C ALA A 460 17.21 -34.12 -20.23
N ARG A 461 16.53 -33.00 -20.03
CA ARG A 461 16.79 -32.01 -18.96
C ARG A 461 15.51 -31.62 -18.22
N VAL A 462 14.37 -31.69 -18.90
CA VAL A 462 13.04 -31.40 -18.38
C VAL A 462 12.13 -32.59 -18.68
N TYR A 463 11.27 -32.94 -17.75
CA TYR A 463 10.20 -33.91 -17.96
C TYR A 463 8.84 -33.25 -17.79
N VAL A 464 7.96 -33.43 -18.79
CA VAL A 464 6.57 -32.95 -18.77
C VAL A 464 5.63 -34.06 -19.24
N GLY A 465 5.09 -34.84 -18.30
CA GLY A 465 4.25 -35.98 -18.62
C GLY A 465 3.68 -36.68 -17.39
N ASN A 466 2.90 -37.74 -17.59
CA ASN A 466 2.26 -38.47 -16.50
C ASN A 466 3.27 -38.92 -15.44
N TRP A 467 2.97 -38.65 -14.17
CA TRP A 467 3.84 -39.04 -13.06
C TRP A 467 3.34 -40.31 -12.39
N ASP A 468 4.13 -41.38 -12.45
CA ASP A 468 3.90 -42.62 -11.71
C ASP A 468 5.24 -43.18 -11.21
N VAL A 469 5.19 -44.32 -10.52
CA VAL A 469 6.41 -44.91 -9.94
C VAL A 469 7.36 -45.47 -11.01
N GLU A 470 6.86 -45.89 -12.17
CA GLU A 470 7.72 -46.39 -13.26
C GLU A 470 8.53 -45.25 -13.89
N VAL A 471 7.87 -44.12 -14.15
CA VAL A 471 8.52 -42.89 -14.60
C VAL A 471 9.52 -42.40 -13.55
N HIS A 472 9.15 -42.37 -12.27
CA HIS A 472 10.06 -41.99 -11.19
C HIS A 472 11.32 -42.87 -11.16
N GLN A 473 11.16 -44.18 -11.23
CA GLN A 473 12.27 -45.13 -11.25
C GLN A 473 13.21 -44.86 -12.43
N LYS A 474 12.67 -44.64 -13.63
CA LYS A 474 13.50 -44.30 -14.79
C LYS A 474 14.21 -42.97 -14.62
N ILE A 475 13.53 -41.91 -14.14
CA ILE A 475 14.13 -40.59 -13.92
C ILE A 475 15.26 -40.61 -12.89
N ARG A 476 15.24 -41.53 -11.91
CA ARG A 476 16.33 -41.67 -10.93
C ARG A 476 17.68 -41.94 -11.58
N ASP A 477 17.69 -42.63 -12.72
CA ASP A 477 18.91 -42.96 -13.46
C ASP A 477 19.47 -41.75 -14.25
N TYR A 478 18.69 -40.66 -14.36
CA TYR A 478 19.04 -39.45 -15.12
C TYR A 478 19.00 -38.19 -14.23
N PRO A 479 20.01 -37.99 -13.34
CA PRO A 479 20.04 -36.86 -12.39
C PRO A 479 20.11 -35.47 -13.04
N GLN A 480 20.42 -35.39 -14.34
CA GLN A 480 20.36 -34.17 -15.14
C GLN A 480 18.93 -33.64 -15.34
N ILE A 481 17.89 -34.48 -15.16
CA ILE A 481 16.49 -34.08 -15.28
C ILE A 481 16.07 -33.41 -13.98
N LYS A 482 16.18 -32.08 -13.95
CA LYS A 482 15.98 -31.27 -12.74
C LYS A 482 14.58 -30.68 -12.63
N HIS A 483 13.88 -30.56 -13.75
CA HIS A 483 12.59 -29.89 -13.84
C HIS A 483 11.52 -30.90 -14.22
N LEU A 484 10.58 -31.16 -13.30
CA LEU A 484 9.60 -32.22 -13.41
C LEU A 484 8.19 -31.65 -13.27
N PHE A 485 7.34 -31.90 -14.26
CA PHE A 485 5.95 -31.47 -14.28
C PHE A 485 5.06 -32.58 -14.82
N GLU A 486 3.84 -32.70 -14.29
CA GLU A 486 2.78 -33.44 -15.00
C GLU A 486 2.17 -32.58 -16.10
N SER A 487 2.02 -31.29 -15.82
CA SER A 487 1.61 -30.27 -16.79
C SER A 487 2.27 -28.96 -16.41
N PHE A 488 3.12 -28.42 -17.28
CA PHE A 488 3.80 -27.16 -17.04
C PHE A 488 2.82 -25.97 -17.12
N PRO A 489 2.88 -24.99 -16.20
CA PRO A 489 3.62 -24.99 -14.92
C PRO A 489 2.78 -25.50 -13.72
N GLU A 490 1.48 -25.77 -13.92
CA GLU A 490 0.51 -25.91 -12.81
C GLU A 490 0.76 -27.13 -11.91
N LYS A 491 1.25 -28.24 -12.47
CA LYS A 491 1.46 -29.48 -11.73
C LYS A 491 2.94 -29.82 -11.66
N LYS A 492 3.68 -29.12 -10.79
CA LYS A 492 5.08 -29.42 -10.49
C LYS A 492 5.18 -30.71 -9.68
N ILE A 493 6.05 -31.62 -10.12
CA ILE A 493 6.31 -32.87 -9.42
C ILE A 493 7.32 -32.60 -8.30
N LEU A 494 6.97 -32.98 -7.07
CA LEU A 494 7.87 -32.84 -5.92
C LEU A 494 8.83 -34.03 -5.87
N LYS A 495 10.08 -33.80 -6.25
CA LYS A 495 11.23 -34.66 -5.99
C LYS A 495 12.33 -33.80 -5.40
N LEU A 496 12.77 -34.12 -4.18
CA LEU A 496 13.76 -33.31 -3.47
C LEU A 496 14.70 -34.17 -2.63
N THR A 497 15.91 -33.66 -2.47
CA THR A 497 16.91 -34.21 -1.56
C THR A 497 16.83 -33.49 -0.23
N LEU A 498 16.46 -34.20 0.84
CA LEU A 498 16.39 -33.68 2.20
C LEU A 498 17.67 -34.08 2.97
N GLU A 499 18.50 -33.10 3.29
CA GLU A 499 19.58 -33.29 4.28
C GLU A 499 19.08 -32.92 5.68
N THR A 500 19.24 -33.77 6.68
CA THR A 500 18.85 -33.42 8.06
C THR A 500 19.84 -32.42 8.67
N ASP A 501 19.34 -31.60 9.59
CA ASP A 501 20.20 -30.71 10.38
C ASP A 501 20.68 -31.47 11.63
N PRO A 502 21.98 -31.73 11.81
CA PRO A 502 22.48 -32.45 12.98
C PRO A 502 22.23 -31.72 14.31
N GLN A 503 21.86 -30.43 14.29
CA GLN A 503 21.44 -29.71 15.49
C GLN A 503 19.99 -30.01 15.90
N VAL A 504 19.17 -30.52 14.98
CA VAL A 504 17.80 -30.97 15.23
C VAL A 504 17.83 -32.49 15.32
N ASN A 505 18.26 -33.00 16.47
CA ASN A 505 18.56 -34.42 16.70
C ASN A 505 17.77 -35.03 17.88
N SER A 506 16.74 -34.31 18.34
CA SER A 506 15.82 -34.74 19.38
C SER A 506 14.45 -34.09 19.17
N PRO A 507 13.38 -34.62 19.80
CA PRO A 507 12.07 -33.95 19.79
C PRO A 507 12.11 -32.51 20.28
N GLU A 508 12.85 -32.22 21.34
CA GLU A 508 12.96 -30.89 21.95
C GLU A 508 13.64 -29.89 20.99
N SER A 509 14.78 -30.28 20.41
CA SER A 509 15.50 -29.43 19.45
C SER A 509 14.68 -29.19 18.16
N ALA A 510 13.88 -30.18 17.73
CA ALA A 510 12.97 -30.01 16.60
C ALA A 510 11.83 -29.04 16.91
N GLU A 511 11.23 -29.15 18.10
CA GLU A 511 10.17 -28.25 18.58
C GLU A 511 10.68 -26.81 18.68
N GLU A 512 11.86 -26.61 19.29
CA GLU A 512 12.53 -25.30 19.38
C GLU A 512 12.83 -24.72 17.99
N ALA A 513 13.36 -25.51 17.07
CA ALA A 513 13.66 -25.06 15.71
C ALA A 513 12.40 -24.65 14.94
N LEU A 514 11.30 -25.40 15.08
CA LEU A 514 10.02 -25.08 14.44
C LEU A 514 9.39 -23.81 15.04
N ASP A 515 9.35 -23.70 16.37
CA ASP A 515 8.81 -22.54 17.08
C ASP A 515 9.64 -21.28 16.76
N SER A 516 10.98 -21.37 16.66
CA SER A 516 11.86 -20.26 16.27
C SER A 516 11.59 -19.71 14.86
N ARG A 517 10.99 -20.53 13.98
CA ARG A 517 10.58 -20.15 12.63
C ARG A 517 9.09 -19.81 12.53
N ASN A 518 8.39 -19.69 13.66
CA ASN A 518 6.96 -19.43 13.73
C ASN A 518 6.12 -20.48 12.95
N ILE A 519 6.59 -21.74 12.94
CA ILE A 519 5.87 -22.86 12.35
C ILE A 519 4.97 -23.45 13.43
N TYR A 520 3.67 -23.53 13.14
CA TYR A 520 2.70 -23.99 14.12
C TYR A 520 2.67 -25.52 14.21
N LEU A 521 2.71 -26.05 15.44
CA LEU A 521 2.46 -27.45 15.75
C LEU A 521 1.11 -27.59 16.44
N THR A 522 0.27 -28.52 15.99
CA THR A 522 -0.92 -28.94 16.73
C THR A 522 -0.53 -29.75 17.96
N ASP A 523 -1.40 -29.79 18.98
CA ASP A 523 -1.18 -30.61 20.18
C ASP A 523 -0.89 -32.08 19.85
N TRP A 524 -1.58 -32.62 18.84
CA TRP A 524 -1.41 -33.99 18.35
C TRP A 524 -0.05 -34.20 17.66
N SER A 525 0.41 -33.21 16.86
CA SER A 525 1.74 -33.27 16.26
C SER A 525 2.86 -33.22 17.31
N ARG A 526 2.68 -32.45 18.39
CA ARG A 526 3.63 -32.42 19.52
C ARG A 526 3.70 -33.77 20.23
N ASP A 527 2.59 -34.52 20.30
CA ASP A 527 2.59 -35.85 20.91
C ASP A 527 3.42 -36.87 20.13
N ILE A 528 3.23 -36.93 18.82
CA ILE A 528 3.99 -37.87 17.99
C ILE A 528 5.44 -37.40 17.80
N LEU A 529 5.71 -36.08 17.86
CA LEU A 529 7.07 -35.53 17.86
C LEU A 529 7.88 -36.00 19.07
N LYS A 530 7.30 -36.00 20.27
CA LYS A 530 7.94 -36.51 21.50
C LYS A 530 8.32 -37.99 21.44
N LYS A 531 7.72 -38.75 20.53
CA LYS A 531 7.97 -40.17 20.31
C LYS A 531 8.76 -40.44 19.02
N THR A 532 9.19 -39.39 18.33
CA THR A 532 9.95 -39.48 17.08
C THR A 532 11.41 -39.79 17.39
N GLU A 533 11.95 -40.81 16.71
CA GLU A 533 13.37 -41.13 16.75
C GLU A 533 14.11 -40.24 15.75
N PHE A 534 15.20 -39.63 16.20
CA PHE A 534 16.07 -38.76 15.41
C PHE A 534 17.46 -39.36 15.25
N SER A 535 17.99 -39.23 14.05
CA SER A 535 19.37 -39.59 13.76
C SER A 535 20.33 -38.61 14.42
N GLN A 536 21.38 -39.13 15.04
CA GLN A 536 22.41 -38.30 15.69
C GLN A 536 23.39 -37.68 14.69
N GLU A 537 23.54 -38.32 13.53
CA GLU A 537 24.37 -37.86 12.42
C GLU A 537 23.51 -37.33 11.29
N ARG A 538 24.08 -36.43 10.49
CA ARG A 538 23.43 -35.89 9.29
C ARG A 538 23.07 -37.03 8.34
N GLN A 539 21.78 -37.12 8.03
CA GLN A 539 21.23 -38.05 7.04
C GLN A 539 20.87 -37.31 5.76
N LYS A 540 20.82 -38.08 4.67
CA LYS A 540 20.39 -37.60 3.35
C LYS A 540 19.29 -38.52 2.83
N TYR A 541 18.09 -37.97 2.64
CA TYR A 541 16.94 -38.69 2.12
C TYR A 541 16.56 -38.15 0.75
N GLU A 542 16.46 -39.04 -0.24
CA GLU A 542 15.87 -38.71 -1.54
C GLU A 542 14.36 -38.93 -1.48
N LEU A 543 13.58 -37.87 -1.59
CA LEU A 543 12.12 -37.91 -1.41
C LEU A 543 11.38 -37.72 -2.72
N ALA A 544 10.24 -38.41 -2.86
CA ALA A 544 9.32 -38.23 -3.97
C ALA A 544 7.87 -38.24 -3.47
N ARG A 545 7.05 -37.36 -4.05
CA ARG A 545 5.61 -37.27 -3.75
C ARG A 545 4.80 -38.00 -4.81
N PHE A 546 3.78 -38.73 -4.35
CA PHE A 546 2.79 -39.36 -5.20
C PHE A 546 1.38 -39.15 -4.62
N THR A 547 0.39 -38.97 -5.48
CA THR A 547 -1.00 -39.13 -5.10
C THR A 547 -1.34 -40.61 -4.96
N VAL A 548 -2.38 -40.93 -4.20
CA VAL A 548 -2.89 -42.31 -4.08
C VAL A 548 -3.32 -42.87 -5.45
N GLU A 549 -3.81 -42.02 -6.35
CA GLU A 549 -4.10 -42.38 -7.73
C GLU A 549 -2.84 -42.79 -8.51
N GLN A 550 -1.74 -42.03 -8.39
CA GLN A 550 -0.46 -42.31 -9.05
C GLN A 550 0.20 -43.61 -8.53
N LEU A 551 -0.17 -44.06 -7.33
CA LEU A 551 0.21 -45.38 -6.79
C LEU A 551 -0.64 -46.54 -7.37
N GLY A 552 -1.63 -46.24 -8.20
CA GLY A 552 -2.53 -47.21 -8.85
C GLY A 552 -3.89 -47.36 -8.18
N PHE A 553 -4.33 -46.40 -7.35
CA PHE A 553 -5.62 -46.45 -6.64
C PHE A 553 -6.49 -45.22 -6.94
N PRO A 554 -7.11 -45.11 -8.14
CA PRO A 554 -7.91 -43.95 -8.53
C PRO A 554 -9.13 -43.70 -7.62
N ASN A 555 -9.70 -44.76 -7.04
CA ASN A 555 -10.82 -44.69 -6.10
C ASN A 555 -10.38 -44.60 -4.61
N GLY A 556 -9.10 -44.33 -4.38
CA GLY A 556 -8.50 -44.31 -3.06
C GLY A 556 -8.20 -45.70 -2.49
N ALA A 557 -7.42 -45.72 -1.41
CA ALA A 557 -6.96 -46.93 -0.74
C ALA A 557 -6.79 -46.70 0.76
N THR A 558 -6.68 -47.79 1.52
CA THR A 558 -6.34 -47.76 2.94
C THR A 558 -4.86 -47.50 3.17
N THR A 559 -4.46 -46.99 4.34
CA THR A 559 -3.04 -46.80 4.68
C THR A 559 -2.22 -48.08 4.46
N GLN A 560 -2.75 -49.24 4.86
CA GLN A 560 -2.04 -50.51 4.68
C GLN A 560 -1.88 -50.88 3.20
N GLU A 561 -2.93 -50.75 2.39
CA GLU A 561 -2.86 -51.03 0.94
C GLU A 561 -1.85 -50.11 0.23
N ILE A 562 -1.78 -48.84 0.65
CA ILE A 562 -0.81 -47.86 0.14
C ILE A 562 0.62 -48.30 0.48
N TYR A 563 0.88 -48.68 1.73
CA TYR A 563 2.23 -49.09 2.17
C TYR A 563 2.66 -50.42 1.54
N ASP A 564 1.74 -51.37 1.40
CA ASP A 564 2.01 -52.65 0.72
C ASP A 564 2.31 -52.42 -0.77
N LYS A 565 1.60 -51.49 -1.41
CA LYS A 565 1.85 -51.10 -2.81
C LYS A 565 3.18 -50.38 -2.96
N ALA A 566 3.50 -49.43 -2.08
CA ALA A 566 4.78 -48.73 -2.05
C ALA A 566 5.97 -49.71 -2.02
N LYS A 567 5.91 -50.70 -1.10
CA LYS A 567 6.92 -51.77 -1.02
C LYS A 567 7.05 -52.57 -2.31
N LYS A 568 5.92 -52.95 -2.94
CA LYS A 568 5.93 -53.66 -4.23
C LYS A 568 6.51 -52.83 -5.38
N LEU A 569 6.39 -51.51 -5.30
CA LEU A 569 6.90 -50.56 -6.29
C LEU A 569 8.32 -50.06 -5.95
N GLY A 570 8.98 -50.60 -4.93
CA GLY A 570 10.38 -50.27 -4.59
C GLY A 570 10.59 -48.85 -4.03
N ILE A 571 9.52 -48.19 -3.56
CA ILE A 571 9.59 -46.93 -2.81
C ILE A 571 9.39 -47.20 -1.31
N GLY A 572 10.12 -46.48 -0.47
CA GLY A 572 10.24 -46.75 0.96
C GLY A 572 9.38 -45.85 1.84
N LEU A 573 9.09 -46.30 3.05
CA LEU A 573 8.55 -45.44 4.10
C LEU A 573 9.67 -44.56 4.67
N CYS A 574 9.35 -43.30 4.90
CA CYS A 574 10.23 -42.32 5.52
C CYS A 574 10.44 -42.62 7.02
N PRO A 575 11.66 -42.39 7.56
CA PRO A 575 11.85 -42.19 8.98
C PRO A 575 10.98 -41.03 9.48
N ALA A 576 10.52 -41.12 10.74
CA ALA A 576 9.61 -40.13 11.32
C ALA A 576 10.21 -38.71 11.36
N GLU A 577 11.53 -38.60 11.55
CA GLU A 577 12.27 -37.32 11.54
C GLU A 577 12.16 -36.55 10.21
N VAL A 578 11.81 -37.22 9.10
CA VAL A 578 11.57 -36.56 7.81
C VAL A 578 10.48 -35.49 7.93
N GLY A 579 9.44 -35.71 8.75
CA GLY A 579 8.35 -34.73 8.95
C GLY A 579 8.86 -33.36 9.42
N PRO A 580 9.46 -33.26 10.62
CA PRO A 580 9.97 -31.98 11.13
C PRO A 580 11.09 -31.39 10.26
N HIS A 581 12.05 -32.19 9.78
CA HIS A 581 13.12 -31.67 8.93
C HIS A 581 12.62 -31.17 7.57
N LEU A 582 11.68 -31.89 6.95
CA LEU A 582 11.08 -31.45 5.70
C LEU A 582 10.32 -30.15 5.92
N ARG A 583 9.52 -30.04 7.00
CA ARG A 583 8.78 -28.81 7.27
C ARG A 583 9.70 -27.61 7.49
N LEU A 584 10.83 -27.79 8.19
CA LEU A 584 11.83 -26.74 8.41
C LEU A 584 12.47 -26.25 7.10
N LYS A 585 12.69 -27.15 6.13
CA LYS A 585 13.35 -26.81 4.85
C LYS A 585 12.40 -26.42 3.74
N TYR A 586 11.21 -26.98 3.71
CA TYR A 586 10.23 -26.80 2.65
C TYR A 586 9.36 -25.57 2.98
N PRO A 587 9.27 -24.54 2.13
CA PRO A 587 8.45 -23.36 2.41
C PRO A 587 7.03 -23.47 1.85
N GLY A 588 6.70 -24.52 1.08
CA GLY A 588 5.38 -24.64 0.44
C GLY A 588 4.26 -24.96 1.42
N GLY A 589 3.08 -24.39 1.16
CA GLY A 589 1.89 -24.52 2.00
C GLY A 589 0.97 -25.67 1.62
N GLU A 590 1.26 -26.41 0.54
CA GLU A 590 0.40 -27.50 0.12
C GLU A 590 0.35 -28.65 1.13
N TRP A 591 -0.80 -29.31 1.15
CA TRP A 591 -1.02 -30.40 2.07
C TRP A 591 -0.41 -31.70 1.57
N MET A 592 0.47 -32.31 2.37
CA MET A 592 1.08 -33.61 2.05
C MET A 592 1.36 -34.45 3.31
N LEU A 593 1.12 -35.75 3.21
CA LEU A 593 1.38 -36.72 4.27
C LEU A 593 2.79 -37.27 4.16
N ILE A 594 3.46 -37.50 5.29
CA ILE A 594 4.69 -38.28 5.33
C ILE A 594 4.32 -39.76 5.39
N ALA A 595 4.73 -40.55 4.41
CA ALA A 595 4.55 -41.99 4.43
C ALA A 595 5.56 -42.61 5.39
N MET A 596 5.27 -42.60 6.69
CA MET A 596 6.13 -43.12 7.75
C MET A 596 5.44 -44.23 8.53
N LYS A 597 6.21 -45.01 9.29
CA LYS A 597 5.62 -45.90 10.29
C LYS A 597 4.82 -45.06 11.29
N GLN A 598 3.57 -45.46 11.54
CA GLN A 598 2.69 -44.70 12.42
C GLN A 598 3.22 -44.66 13.85
N ILE A 599 3.02 -43.51 14.50
CA ILE A 599 3.31 -43.28 15.91
C ILE A 599 1.97 -43.08 16.62
N THR A 600 1.75 -43.75 17.75
CA THR A 600 0.51 -43.57 18.51
C THR A 600 0.50 -42.21 19.19
N ASP A 601 -0.61 -41.49 19.14
CA ASP A 601 -0.81 -40.23 19.87
C ASP A 601 -1.06 -40.48 21.38
N ARG A 602 -1.53 -39.47 22.13
CA ARG A 602 -1.91 -39.64 23.55
C ARG A 602 -3.20 -40.44 23.76
N SER A 603 -4.06 -40.54 22.74
CA SER A 603 -5.32 -41.29 22.75
C SER A 603 -5.13 -42.76 22.35
N GLY A 604 -3.94 -43.12 21.86
CA GLY A 604 -3.62 -44.44 21.33
C GLY A 604 -3.94 -44.59 19.84
N ASP A 605 -4.35 -43.52 19.17
CA ASP A 605 -4.62 -43.53 17.74
C ASP A 605 -3.31 -43.44 16.94
N PRO A 606 -3.12 -44.29 15.92
CA PRO A 606 -1.91 -44.28 15.09
C PRO A 606 -1.94 -43.14 14.07
N ASP A 607 -0.97 -42.24 14.19
CA ASP A 607 -0.84 -41.00 13.42
C ASP A 607 0.45 -40.97 12.58
N VAL A 608 0.44 -40.13 11.55
CA VAL A 608 1.63 -39.72 10.78
C VAL A 608 1.70 -38.20 10.71
N PHE A 609 2.89 -37.65 10.44
CA PHE A 609 3.04 -36.23 10.17
C PHE A 609 2.39 -35.82 8.84
N ASP A 610 1.82 -34.62 8.80
CA ASP A 610 1.45 -33.93 7.57
C ASP A 610 1.89 -32.47 7.60
N LEU A 611 2.25 -31.96 6.43
CA LEU A 611 2.61 -30.57 6.21
C LEU A 611 1.38 -29.82 5.69
N GLY A 612 1.24 -28.55 6.05
CA GLY A 612 0.26 -27.65 5.44
C GLY A 612 0.50 -26.20 5.82
N SER A 613 -0.48 -25.34 5.53
CA SER A 613 -0.49 -23.94 5.96
C SER A 613 -1.91 -23.46 6.25
N LEU A 614 -2.05 -22.53 7.19
CA LEU A 614 -3.25 -21.74 7.41
C LEU A 614 -2.93 -20.26 7.11
N GLY A 615 -3.37 -19.77 5.96
CA GLY A 615 -2.94 -18.46 5.46
C GLY A 615 -1.43 -18.44 5.25
N VAL A 616 -0.73 -17.52 5.92
CA VAL A 616 0.73 -17.36 5.84
C VAL A 616 1.49 -18.25 6.84
N ARG A 617 0.78 -18.88 7.78
CA ARG A 617 1.41 -19.68 8.83
C ARG A 617 1.59 -21.11 8.35
N LEU A 618 2.84 -21.54 8.24
CA LEU A 618 3.18 -22.95 7.97
C LEU A 618 2.87 -23.81 9.19
N GLU A 619 2.41 -25.03 8.95
CA GLU A 619 2.04 -25.97 10.00
C GLU A 619 2.71 -27.34 9.79
N LEU A 620 3.14 -27.95 10.90
CA LEU A 620 3.38 -29.39 11.02
C LEU A 620 2.25 -29.96 11.85
N ARG A 621 1.48 -30.89 11.28
CA ARG A 621 0.30 -31.47 11.91
C ARG A 621 0.46 -32.98 12.00
N SER A 622 -0.49 -33.63 12.65
CA SER A 622 -0.65 -35.08 12.58
C SER A 622 -2.00 -35.44 11.98
N SER A 623 -2.01 -36.58 11.32
CA SER A 623 -3.19 -37.15 10.67
C SER A 623 -3.37 -38.61 11.07
N GLY A 624 -4.57 -38.94 11.56
CA GLY A 624 -4.97 -40.31 11.87
C GLY A 624 -4.83 -41.25 10.68
N ALA A 625 -3.91 -42.21 10.79
CA ALA A 625 -3.45 -43.07 9.72
C ALA A 625 -3.50 -44.57 10.08
N ARG A 626 -4.48 -44.96 10.91
CA ARG A 626 -4.76 -46.38 11.22
C ARG A 626 -4.77 -47.25 9.96
N PRO A 627 -4.36 -48.54 10.03
CA PRO A 627 -4.22 -49.38 8.84
C PRO A 627 -5.43 -49.39 7.90
N GLY A 628 -6.66 -49.34 8.44
CA GLY A 628 -7.91 -49.28 7.69
C GLY A 628 -8.43 -47.86 7.35
N ARG A 629 -7.69 -46.78 7.65
CA ARG A 629 -8.06 -45.41 7.24
C ARG A 629 -7.98 -45.32 5.73
N ARG A 630 -9.07 -44.92 5.08
CA ARG A 630 -9.10 -44.66 3.63
C ARG A 630 -8.67 -43.23 3.32
N TRP A 631 -7.93 -43.11 2.23
CA TRP A 631 -7.49 -41.87 1.61
C TRP A 631 -8.06 -41.79 0.20
N GLY A 632 -8.52 -40.61 -0.22
CA GLY A 632 -9.01 -40.39 -1.59
C GLY A 632 -7.87 -40.40 -2.61
N GLY A 633 -8.18 -40.62 -3.89
CA GLY A 633 -7.18 -40.70 -4.97
C GLY A 633 -6.24 -39.49 -5.05
N GLY A 634 -6.76 -38.28 -4.78
CA GLY A 634 -5.97 -37.04 -4.75
C GLY A 634 -5.16 -36.80 -3.47
N SER A 635 -5.16 -37.71 -2.49
CA SER A 635 -4.35 -37.54 -1.28
C SER A 635 -2.88 -37.73 -1.62
N GLU A 636 -2.01 -36.82 -1.18
CA GLU A 636 -0.58 -36.84 -1.50
C GLU A 636 0.26 -37.41 -0.36
N PHE A 637 1.19 -38.32 -0.70
CA PHE A 637 2.13 -38.92 0.23
C PHE A 637 3.57 -38.70 -0.24
N VAL A 638 4.46 -38.38 0.70
CA VAL A 638 5.90 -38.28 0.50
C VAL A 638 6.56 -39.58 0.96
N PHE A 639 7.29 -40.22 0.05
CA PHE A 639 8.01 -41.48 0.27
C PHE A 639 9.52 -41.29 0.09
N LEU A 640 10.30 -42.24 0.60
CA LEU A 640 11.68 -42.43 0.15
C LEU A 640 11.69 -42.90 -1.30
N SER A 641 12.55 -42.31 -2.11
CA SER A 641 12.71 -42.63 -3.54
C SER A 641 13.25 -44.04 -3.79
N ALA A 642 13.77 -44.71 -2.77
CA ALA A 642 14.14 -46.12 -2.82
C ALA A 642 13.84 -46.77 -1.47
N SER A 643 13.38 -48.01 -1.48
CA SER A 643 13.43 -48.86 -0.28
C SER A 643 14.86 -49.38 -0.08
N GLU A 644 15.37 -49.35 1.16
CA GLU A 644 16.51 -50.19 1.51
C GLU A 644 16.10 -51.66 1.28
N THR A 645 16.85 -52.37 0.42
CA THR A 645 16.59 -53.78 0.07
C THR A 645 16.89 -54.72 1.22
#